data_AF-A0A3L6NGX3-F1
#
_entry.id   AF-A0A3L6NGX3-F1
#
_cell.length_a   1.000
_cell.length_b   1.000
_cell.length_c   1.000
_cell.angle_alpha   90.00
_cell.angle_beta   90.00
_cell.angle_gamma   90.00
#
_symmetry.space_group_name_H-M   'P 1'
#
loop_
_entity.id
_entity.type
_entity.pdbx_description
1 polymer ?
#
loop_
_entity_poly.entity_id
_entity_poly.type
_entity_poly.pdbx_seq_one_letter_code
_entity_poly.pdbx_strand_id
1 'polypeptide(L)'
;MPAMNTYKQITALISTTLDIIEAYETIKGLCGLPEAFQEVSKWLPLVEKTLRGMMGPAKHVASADDALVLESSLTSCEKKADNLLEIFQRISKKSKDDEYDPSVYRTIAIRLGKHRVETLMDAILEDLEVLVAHHIFEVDMQGQVEPLALARKELAKTNPSLDDADLDEQHGGANQYGDNNSQFNNLGPGTQKNVKGHYFEGGSHQFAYRYIKHKHIYSKSSTPQTYRVIPLPRNEDITDRADIFAHLNTLLPPKSENQSAALYGLGGSGKTQIALEYAYRRCRDQDWSVFWVQADNETTFTQGYKAIARAMGIGDGLDGEKLLVAVREGIEKLPRWLLVLDNADDLRLFGIASRASADTPYRPGEEPTRGSTSFRDFLPQGATGTMLWTSRDGGIVGPLVGEKRGLFIGRMSIEEAMKLFGKWRGEETNSEEADDARRLVEELQWLPLAISQAGAYLRKTSMPIREYLSRLTEGKERWRILKRTEHDRHRLGVPNSVLETWSISIERIRQDNEMAYKILHVIAYVNNQSIPFAILTAAGLLDAEEWEAPSREDEERVLDAVARLKDFAFIGLQLSEGKARHIYEMHKLVQEATRYGLSKSTDDEMYFSRAALQIVTSLFPGRHRKKVEEYEEYVAHAVAVGEWAATCEQEEAASELLDRVSDYLYDRGRWREREPVDGRILELRQQALGEEHPDTIRSMANLATTYHAQGRYDEDEEISTRVLELRRKALGEEHPDTISSMADLATTYNTQGRYDEAETIRVKVLELRRKALGEEHPDTISSMASLATTYNTQGRYDEAETIRVKVLELRRKALGEEHPDTISSMADLATTYHAQGRYDEDEEISTRVLELRREALGEEHPDTISSMADLAATYHAQGRYDEDEEISTRVLELRREALGEEHPDTISSMADLATTYNTQGRYDEAETIRVKVLELRRKALGEEHPDTISSLADLATTYHAQGRYDEAETIRVKVLELRRKALGEEHPDTVRSMADLAMTCNARGRWNYDSRHWNQGILILALGLALWYSTNRLHQRSR
;
A
#
# COMPACT_ATOMS: atom_id res chain seq x y z
N MET A 1 44.39 -6.47 -1.11
CA MET A 1 44.14 -5.87 -2.44
C MET A 1 43.30 -4.56 -2.47
N PRO A 2 42.86 -3.91 -1.36
CA PRO A 2 42.13 -2.63 -1.43
C PRO A 2 42.92 -1.46 -2.05
N ALA A 3 44.18 -1.26 -1.63
CA ALA A 3 45.01 -0.14 -2.10
C ALA A 3 45.24 -0.09 -3.63
N MET A 4 45.11 -1.23 -4.32
CA MET A 4 45.27 -1.30 -5.79
C MET A 4 44.00 -0.87 -6.53
N ASN A 5 42.83 -0.89 -5.86
CA ASN A 5 41.56 -0.44 -6.41
C ASN A 5 41.41 1.08 -6.26
N THR A 6 41.68 1.62 -5.06
CA THR A 6 41.69 3.06 -4.78
C THR A 6 42.64 3.83 -5.69
N TYR A 7 43.84 3.28 -5.95
CA TYR A 7 44.80 3.91 -6.87
C TYR A 7 44.31 3.98 -8.32
N LYS A 8 43.57 2.94 -8.78
CA LYS A 8 42.97 2.93 -10.12
C LYS A 8 41.85 3.97 -10.23
N GLN A 9 41.01 4.09 -9.21
CA GLN A 9 39.93 5.08 -9.16
C GLN A 9 40.46 6.51 -9.19
N ILE A 10 41.49 6.83 -8.39
CA ILE A 10 42.14 8.16 -8.44
C ILE A 10 42.71 8.44 -9.84
N THR A 11 43.29 7.43 -10.49
CA THR A 11 43.84 7.58 -11.85
C THR A 11 42.74 7.82 -12.88
N ALA A 12 41.61 7.10 -12.78
CA ALA A 12 40.44 7.30 -13.63
C ALA A 12 39.86 8.70 -13.45
N LEU A 13 39.70 9.15 -12.20
CA LEU A 13 39.16 10.47 -11.89
C LEU A 13 40.05 11.61 -12.38
N ILE A 14 41.38 11.45 -12.34
CA ILE A 14 42.32 12.40 -12.98
C ILE A 14 42.11 12.45 -14.50
N SER A 15 41.92 11.29 -15.14
CA SER A 15 41.62 11.23 -16.58
C SER A 15 40.32 11.95 -16.91
N THR A 16 39.23 11.64 -16.20
CA THR A 16 37.94 12.30 -16.38
C THR A 16 38.05 13.80 -16.16
N THR A 17 38.80 14.26 -15.15
CA THR A 17 39.02 15.70 -14.90
C THR A 17 39.72 16.39 -16.07
N LEU A 18 40.72 15.75 -16.68
CA LEU A 18 41.41 16.26 -17.87
C LEU A 18 40.48 16.29 -19.09
N ASP A 19 39.65 15.26 -19.25
CA ASP A 19 38.66 15.20 -20.34
C ASP A 19 37.61 16.31 -20.21
N ILE A 20 37.22 16.71 -18.97
CA ILE A 20 36.32 17.84 -18.73
C ILE A 20 37.00 19.16 -19.12
N ILE A 21 38.29 19.33 -18.78
CA ILE A 21 39.06 20.53 -19.17
C ILE A 21 39.13 20.63 -20.70
N GLU A 22 39.42 19.53 -21.39
CA GLU A 22 39.46 19.50 -22.86
C GLU A 22 38.08 19.79 -23.46
N ALA A 23 37.01 19.19 -22.92
CA ALA A 23 35.65 19.46 -23.37
C ALA A 23 35.25 20.93 -23.18
N TYR A 24 35.65 21.56 -22.07
CA TYR A 24 35.41 22.98 -21.82
C TYR A 24 36.11 23.88 -22.85
N GLU A 25 37.37 23.56 -23.19
CA GLU A 25 38.15 24.32 -24.18
C GLU A 25 37.46 24.37 -25.56
N THR A 26 36.64 23.36 -25.89
CA THR A 26 35.83 23.35 -27.13
C THR A 26 34.58 24.22 -27.07
N ILE A 27 34.04 24.51 -25.88
CA ILE A 27 32.77 25.25 -25.72
C ILE A 27 32.95 26.68 -25.18
N LYS A 28 34.12 27.05 -24.66
CA LYS A 28 34.38 28.37 -24.05
C LYS A 28 34.16 29.58 -24.97
N GLY A 29 34.09 29.36 -26.29
CA GLY A 29 33.86 30.39 -27.30
C GLY A 29 32.39 30.57 -27.71
N LEU A 30 31.47 29.72 -27.21
CA LEU A 30 30.07 29.76 -27.59
C LEU A 30 29.37 31.03 -27.07
N CYS A 31 28.63 31.69 -27.96
CA CYS A 31 27.83 32.86 -27.59
C CYS A 31 26.63 32.43 -26.72
N GLY A 32 26.47 33.04 -25.54
CA GLY A 32 25.33 32.77 -24.64
C GLY A 32 25.56 31.68 -23.57
N LEU A 33 26.77 31.12 -23.46
CA LEU A 33 27.09 30.13 -22.43
C LEU A 33 26.96 30.74 -21.00
N PRO A 34 26.26 30.08 -20.04
CA PRO A 34 26.12 30.61 -18.69
C PRO A 34 27.46 30.79 -17.98
N GLU A 35 27.59 31.88 -17.20
CA GLU A 35 28.81 32.24 -16.46
C GLU A 35 29.28 31.10 -15.52
N ALA A 36 28.34 30.29 -15.03
CA ALA A 36 28.62 29.12 -14.21
C ALA A 36 29.55 28.09 -14.87
N PHE A 37 29.49 27.90 -16.19
CA PHE A 37 30.44 27.01 -16.89
C PHE A 37 31.88 27.52 -16.81
N GLN A 38 32.03 28.84 -16.93
CA GLN A 38 33.33 29.49 -16.78
C GLN A 38 33.83 29.40 -15.33
N GLU A 39 32.97 29.61 -14.33
CA GLU A 39 33.36 29.48 -12.92
C GLU A 39 33.73 28.05 -12.53
N VAL A 40 32.96 27.06 -12.97
CA VAL A 40 33.27 25.63 -12.76
C VAL A 40 34.63 25.27 -13.38
N SER A 41 34.94 25.76 -14.58
CA SER A 41 36.19 25.44 -15.26
C SER A 41 37.45 25.92 -14.51
N LYS A 42 37.36 27.02 -13.75
CA LYS A 42 38.49 27.58 -12.98
C LYS A 42 38.97 26.65 -11.87
N TRP A 43 38.10 25.78 -11.36
CA TRP A 43 38.40 24.90 -10.23
C TRP A 43 38.87 23.51 -10.63
N LEU A 44 38.69 23.10 -11.90
CA LEU A 44 39.18 21.81 -12.42
C LEU A 44 40.69 21.59 -12.24
N PRO A 45 41.58 22.59 -12.43
CA PRO A 45 43.00 22.42 -12.14
C PRO A 45 43.31 22.19 -10.66
N LEU A 46 42.49 22.73 -9.75
CA LEU A 46 42.61 22.49 -8.32
C LEU A 46 42.19 21.06 -7.98
N VAL A 47 41.09 20.57 -8.55
CA VAL A 47 40.64 19.17 -8.44
C VAL A 47 41.73 18.21 -8.92
N GLU A 48 42.30 18.44 -10.11
CA GLU A 48 43.37 17.61 -10.66
C GLU A 48 44.61 17.60 -9.74
N LYS A 49 45.04 18.78 -9.28
CA LYS A 49 46.20 18.92 -8.38
C LYS A 49 45.99 18.16 -7.07
N THR A 50 44.80 18.24 -6.49
CA THR A 50 44.43 17.53 -5.26
C THR A 50 44.47 16.02 -5.49
N LEU A 51 43.86 15.51 -6.56
CA LEU A 51 43.85 14.08 -6.90
C LEU A 51 45.27 13.53 -7.14
N ARG A 52 46.14 14.29 -7.82
CA ARG A 52 47.56 13.91 -7.99
C ARG A 52 48.31 13.86 -6.66
N GLY A 53 48.01 14.77 -5.73
CA GLY A 53 48.56 14.76 -4.37
C GLY A 53 48.16 13.52 -3.59
N MET A 54 46.94 13.01 -3.79
CA MET A 54 46.42 11.81 -3.12
C MET A 54 47.05 10.50 -3.59
N MET A 55 47.62 10.45 -4.81
CA MET A 55 48.19 9.23 -5.39
C MET A 55 49.35 8.61 -4.58
N GLY A 56 50.12 9.44 -3.86
CA GLY A 56 51.23 8.98 -3.01
C GLY A 56 50.71 8.28 -1.75
N PRO A 57 49.96 8.98 -0.88
CA PRO A 57 49.39 8.42 0.35
C PRO A 57 48.44 7.25 0.11
N ALA A 58 47.64 7.27 -0.98
CA ALA A 58 46.68 6.20 -1.29
C ALA A 58 47.32 4.82 -1.53
N LYS A 59 48.63 4.74 -1.85
CA LYS A 59 49.35 3.46 -1.98
C LYS A 59 49.65 2.78 -0.65
N HIS A 60 49.54 3.51 0.46
CA HIS A 60 49.97 3.08 1.78
C HIS A 60 48.81 2.91 2.78
N VAL A 61 47.56 2.90 2.29
CA VAL A 61 46.36 2.64 3.09
C VAL A 61 46.40 1.21 3.63
N ALA A 62 46.60 1.08 4.94
CA ALA A 62 46.80 -0.21 5.61
C ALA A 62 45.54 -0.78 6.29
N SER A 63 44.55 0.07 6.60
CA SER A 63 43.29 -0.30 7.26
C SER A 63 42.18 -0.59 6.23
N ALA A 64 41.38 -1.62 6.50
CA ALA A 64 40.26 -2.02 5.64
C ALA A 64 39.09 -1.01 5.73
N ASP A 65 38.85 -0.45 6.91
CA ASP A 65 37.78 0.53 7.13
C ASP A 65 38.09 1.85 6.42
N ASP A 66 39.36 2.29 6.48
CA ASP A 66 39.87 3.47 5.77
C ASP A 66 39.79 3.30 4.25
N ALA A 67 40.06 2.10 3.75
CA ALA A 67 39.94 1.79 2.32
C ALA A 67 38.47 1.85 1.86
N LEU A 68 37.52 1.44 2.70
CA LEU A 68 36.09 1.43 2.37
C LEU A 68 35.50 2.87 2.37
N VAL A 69 35.92 3.72 3.31
CA VAL A 69 35.56 5.14 3.32
C VAL A 69 36.17 5.88 2.12
N LEU A 70 37.41 5.56 1.74
CA LEU A 70 38.04 6.09 0.54
C LEU A 70 37.32 5.65 -0.74
N GLU A 71 36.99 4.36 -0.87
CA GLU A 71 36.30 3.83 -2.05
C GLU A 71 34.92 4.46 -2.23
N SER A 72 34.11 4.56 -1.18
CA SER A 72 32.78 5.17 -1.26
C SER A 72 32.82 6.65 -1.68
N SER A 73 33.74 7.43 -1.11
CA SER A 73 33.88 8.85 -1.43
C SER A 73 34.45 9.08 -2.84
N LEU A 74 35.40 8.25 -3.29
CA LEU A 74 35.94 8.31 -4.64
C LEU A 74 34.93 7.86 -5.70
N THR A 75 34.10 6.86 -5.42
CA THR A 75 32.99 6.45 -6.30
C THR A 75 31.94 7.55 -6.43
N SER A 76 31.64 8.27 -5.34
CA SER A 76 30.79 9.46 -5.38
C SER A 76 31.39 10.55 -6.28
N CYS A 77 32.68 10.87 -6.12
CA CYS A 77 33.38 11.83 -6.99
C CYS A 77 33.35 11.41 -8.47
N GLU A 78 33.59 10.14 -8.77
CA GLU A 78 33.62 9.58 -10.13
C GLU A 78 32.27 9.77 -10.82
N LYS A 79 31.17 9.38 -10.17
CA LYS A 79 29.82 9.57 -10.71
C LYS A 79 29.50 11.04 -10.99
N LYS A 80 29.86 11.94 -10.07
CA LYS A 80 29.63 13.39 -10.23
C LYS A 80 30.48 13.98 -11.36
N ALA A 81 31.73 13.54 -11.50
CA ALA A 81 32.65 13.98 -12.55
C ALA A 81 32.21 13.46 -13.93
N ASP A 82 31.72 12.23 -14.03
CA ASP A 82 31.18 11.67 -15.28
C ASP A 82 29.92 12.43 -15.74
N ASN A 83 29.01 12.76 -14.81
CA ASN A 83 27.86 13.61 -15.11
C ASN A 83 28.28 14.99 -15.61
N LEU A 84 29.32 15.58 -15.00
CA LEU A 84 29.87 16.86 -15.43
C LEU A 84 30.51 16.77 -16.82
N LEU A 85 31.25 15.70 -17.10
CA LEU A 85 31.84 15.43 -18.42
C LEU A 85 30.77 15.26 -19.51
N GLU A 86 29.70 14.52 -19.23
CA GLU A 86 28.61 14.31 -20.18
C GLU A 86 27.94 15.63 -20.59
N ILE A 87 27.70 16.52 -19.62
CA ILE A 87 27.17 17.86 -19.88
C ILE A 87 28.07 18.61 -20.87
N PHE A 88 29.37 18.71 -20.58
CA PHE A 88 30.31 19.48 -21.40
C PHE A 88 30.48 18.87 -22.80
N GLN A 89 30.59 17.55 -22.92
CA GLN A 89 30.74 16.87 -24.21
C GLN A 89 29.50 16.96 -25.09
N ARG A 90 28.29 16.91 -24.52
CA ARG A 90 27.06 16.98 -25.31
C ARG A 90 26.74 18.40 -25.78
N ILE A 91 27.05 19.41 -24.97
CA ILE A 91 26.97 20.81 -25.40
C ILE A 91 27.93 21.02 -26.59
N SER A 92 29.17 20.54 -26.48
CA SER A 92 30.17 20.57 -27.57
C SER A 92 29.71 19.89 -28.87
N LYS A 93 29.03 18.73 -28.78
CA LYS A 93 28.58 17.98 -29.96
C LYS A 93 27.33 18.54 -30.65
N LYS A 94 26.52 19.34 -29.95
CA LYS A 94 25.19 19.78 -30.43
C LYS A 94 25.07 21.28 -30.71
N SER A 95 26.05 22.10 -30.33
CA SER A 95 26.11 23.51 -30.74
C SER A 95 26.32 23.61 -32.27
N LYS A 96 25.39 24.27 -32.98
CA LYS A 96 25.52 24.64 -34.40
C LYS A 96 25.83 26.13 -34.50
N ASP A 97 26.65 26.51 -35.49
CA ASP A 97 26.96 27.92 -35.82
C ASP A 97 27.53 28.78 -34.66
N ASP A 98 28.38 28.19 -33.81
CA ASP A 98 29.04 28.83 -32.64
C ASP A 98 28.07 29.42 -31.57
N GLU A 99 26.80 28.99 -31.57
CA GLU A 99 25.76 29.45 -30.63
C GLU A 99 25.41 28.37 -29.58
N TYR A 100 25.26 28.79 -28.32
CA TYR A 100 24.84 27.91 -27.21
C TYR A 100 23.32 27.68 -27.27
N ASP A 101 22.89 26.41 -27.21
CA ASP A 101 21.48 26.02 -27.13
C ASP A 101 21.11 25.63 -25.68
N PRO A 102 20.35 26.48 -24.95
CA PRO A 102 19.94 26.21 -23.57
C PRO A 102 19.08 24.95 -23.43
N SER A 103 18.33 24.55 -24.47
CA SER A 103 17.46 23.38 -24.43
C SER A 103 18.26 22.08 -24.33
N VAL A 104 19.45 22.03 -24.93
CA VAL A 104 20.35 20.88 -24.86
C VAL A 104 20.85 20.70 -23.43
N TYR A 105 21.29 21.78 -22.78
CA TYR A 105 21.74 21.72 -21.39
C TYR A 105 20.61 21.35 -20.44
N ARG A 106 19.43 21.98 -20.58
CA ARG A 106 18.23 21.68 -19.78
C ARG A 106 17.87 20.18 -19.84
N THR A 107 17.78 19.63 -21.05
CA THR A 107 17.46 18.22 -21.28
C THR A 107 18.47 17.26 -20.62
N ILE A 108 19.75 17.63 -20.59
CA ILE A 108 20.80 16.80 -19.98
C ILE A 108 20.75 16.92 -18.47
N ALA A 109 20.62 18.15 -17.94
CA ALA A 109 20.55 18.40 -16.51
C ALA A 109 19.34 17.70 -15.87
N ILE A 110 18.17 17.73 -16.50
CA ILE A 110 16.97 16.99 -16.06
C ILE A 110 17.25 15.49 -16.04
N ARG A 111 17.74 14.93 -17.16
CA ARG A 111 18.07 13.50 -17.29
C ARG A 111 19.05 13.00 -16.24
N LEU A 112 20.03 13.82 -15.88
CA LEU A 112 21.05 13.45 -14.90
C LEU A 112 20.58 13.60 -13.45
N GLY A 113 19.33 13.99 -13.19
CA GLY A 113 18.77 14.14 -11.84
C GLY A 113 18.71 15.60 -11.37
N LYS A 114 18.37 16.52 -12.27
CA LYS A 114 18.31 17.98 -12.03
C LYS A 114 19.65 18.58 -11.58
N HIS A 115 20.76 17.98 -12.01
CA HIS A 115 22.10 18.39 -11.59
C HIS A 115 22.61 19.58 -12.41
N ARG A 116 22.90 20.69 -11.73
CA ARG A 116 23.56 21.87 -12.31
C ARG A 116 25.08 21.74 -12.27
N VAL A 117 25.80 22.31 -13.24
CA VAL A 117 27.27 22.22 -13.31
C VAL A 117 27.97 22.73 -12.04
N GLU A 118 27.46 23.81 -11.44
CA GLU A 118 27.99 24.37 -10.19
C GLU A 118 27.66 23.48 -8.98
N THR A 119 26.49 22.84 -8.95
CA THR A 119 26.13 21.92 -7.86
C THR A 119 26.94 20.63 -7.92
N LEU A 120 27.20 20.11 -9.12
CA LEU A 120 28.09 18.95 -9.31
C LEU A 120 29.52 19.28 -8.89
N MET A 121 30.02 20.45 -9.27
CA MET A 121 31.37 20.88 -8.90
C MET A 121 31.49 21.14 -7.38
N ASP A 122 30.50 21.77 -6.73
CA ASP A 122 30.50 21.93 -5.26
C ASP A 122 30.56 20.57 -4.56
N ALA A 123 29.75 19.63 -5.04
CA ALA A 123 29.68 18.29 -4.46
C ALA A 123 30.95 17.46 -4.71
N ILE A 124 31.71 17.72 -5.78
CA ILE A 124 33.05 17.13 -6.01
C ILE A 124 34.07 17.76 -5.05
N LEU A 125 34.05 19.09 -4.90
CA LEU A 125 34.95 19.79 -3.99
C LEU A 125 34.71 19.41 -2.53
N GLU A 126 33.45 19.20 -2.13
CA GLU A 126 33.06 18.71 -0.81
C GLU A 126 33.61 17.32 -0.52
N ASP A 127 33.41 16.38 -1.44
CA ASP A 127 33.91 15.02 -1.29
C ASP A 127 35.45 15.03 -1.18
N LEU A 128 36.15 15.85 -1.96
CA LEU A 128 37.60 16.00 -1.89
C LEU A 128 38.07 16.68 -0.61
N GLU A 129 37.33 17.66 -0.10
CA GLU A 129 37.61 18.33 1.17
C GLU A 129 37.53 17.33 2.33
N VAL A 130 36.45 16.53 2.37
CA VAL A 130 36.26 15.46 3.37
C VAL A 130 37.36 14.41 3.26
N LEU A 131 37.70 14.00 2.04
CA LEU A 131 38.76 13.02 1.79
C LEU A 131 40.12 13.51 2.27
N VAL A 132 40.49 14.75 1.97
CA VAL A 132 41.78 15.33 2.34
C VAL A 132 41.86 15.68 3.84
N ALA A 133 40.73 15.98 4.48
CA ALA A 133 40.64 16.19 5.92
C ALA A 133 40.69 14.88 6.74
N HIS A 134 40.55 13.72 6.09
CA HIS A 134 40.59 12.42 6.75
C HIS A 134 42.00 12.09 7.27
N HIS A 135 42.06 11.37 8.39
CA HIS A 135 43.31 11.02 9.11
C HIS A 135 44.31 10.17 8.30
N ILE A 136 43.92 9.72 7.09
CA ILE A 136 44.77 8.96 6.17
C ILE A 136 45.82 9.87 5.50
N PHE A 137 45.54 11.16 5.35
CA PHE A 137 46.40 12.11 4.62
C PHE A 137 47.15 13.10 5.53
N GLU A 138 47.23 12.80 6.82
CA GLU A 138 47.34 13.68 8.00
C GLU A 138 48.53 14.66 8.10
N VAL A 139 49.45 14.73 7.13
CA VAL A 139 50.58 15.69 7.18
C VAL A 139 50.81 16.43 5.86
N ASP A 140 50.67 15.79 4.71
CA ASP A 140 51.06 16.39 3.42
C ASP A 140 49.93 17.13 2.69
N MET A 141 48.66 16.83 3.02
CA MET A 141 47.52 17.33 2.25
C MET A 141 46.61 18.31 3.01
N GLN A 142 46.80 18.53 4.31
CA GLN A 142 46.02 19.52 5.09
C GLN A 142 46.07 20.93 4.48
N GLY A 143 47.16 21.29 3.80
CA GLY A 143 47.28 22.56 3.07
C GLY A 143 46.37 22.70 1.82
N GLN A 144 45.65 21.64 1.41
CA GLN A 144 44.66 21.70 0.33
C GLN A 144 43.22 21.91 0.83
N VAL A 145 42.95 21.73 2.13
CA VAL A 145 41.59 21.91 2.71
C VAL A 145 41.13 23.37 2.55
N GLU A 146 41.97 24.33 2.90
CA GLU A 146 41.63 25.75 2.82
C GLU A 146 41.40 26.24 1.36
N PRO A 147 42.23 25.86 0.36
CA PRO A 147 41.93 26.09 -1.05
C PRO A 147 40.60 25.49 -1.55
N LEU A 148 40.24 24.26 -1.13
CA LEU A 148 38.99 23.61 -1.52
C LEU A 148 37.77 24.31 -0.90
N ALA A 149 37.84 24.63 0.39
CA ALA A 149 36.79 25.38 1.08
C ALA A 149 36.58 26.78 0.49
N LEU A 150 37.68 27.46 0.08
CA LEU A 150 37.60 28.74 -0.61
C LEU A 150 36.93 28.61 -1.98
N ALA A 151 37.25 27.55 -2.74
CA ALA A 151 36.64 27.28 -4.04
C ALA A 151 35.12 27.10 -3.93
N ARG A 152 34.64 26.32 -2.97
CA ARG A 152 33.21 26.13 -2.68
C ARG A 152 32.51 27.45 -2.33
N LYS A 153 33.15 28.28 -1.50
CA LYS A 153 32.61 29.58 -1.09
C LYS A 153 32.47 30.56 -2.25
N GLU A 154 33.38 30.54 -3.22
CA GLU A 154 33.26 31.35 -4.43
C GLU A 154 32.23 30.76 -5.40
N LEU A 155 32.16 29.43 -5.52
CA LEU A 155 31.18 28.76 -6.38
C LEU A 155 29.74 29.04 -5.92
N ALA A 156 29.48 29.08 -4.61
CA ALA A 156 28.19 29.43 -4.03
C ALA A 156 27.71 30.86 -4.31
N LYS A 157 28.58 31.75 -4.79
CA LYS A 157 28.22 33.12 -5.21
C LYS A 157 27.89 33.23 -6.71
N THR A 158 28.08 32.14 -7.45
CA THR A 158 27.85 32.09 -8.89
C THR A 158 26.36 32.08 -9.17
N ASN A 159 25.92 32.80 -10.21
CA ASN A 159 24.54 32.69 -10.66
C ASN A 159 24.25 31.26 -11.15
N PRO A 160 23.06 30.70 -10.88
CA PRO A 160 22.72 29.34 -11.28
C PRO A 160 22.90 29.12 -12.78
N SER A 161 23.39 27.95 -13.18
CA SER A 161 23.54 27.63 -14.60
C SER A 161 22.21 27.31 -15.29
N LEU A 162 21.17 26.99 -14.52
CA LEU A 162 19.78 26.82 -14.93
C LEU A 162 18.88 27.48 -13.89
N ASP A 163 17.75 28.05 -14.30
CA ASP A 163 16.73 28.52 -13.36
C ASP A 163 16.01 27.33 -12.69
N ASP A 164 15.37 27.52 -11.53
CA ASP A 164 14.64 26.45 -10.84
C ASP A 164 13.44 25.97 -11.68
N ALA A 165 12.79 26.89 -12.42
CA ALA A 165 11.72 26.58 -13.37
C ALA A 165 12.17 25.66 -14.52
N ASP A 166 13.45 25.68 -14.88
CA ASP A 166 14.01 24.86 -15.95
C ASP A 166 14.25 23.40 -15.52
N LEU A 167 14.18 23.12 -14.22
CA LEU A 167 14.37 21.79 -13.63
C LEU A 167 13.05 21.12 -13.23
N ASP A 168 11.93 21.83 -13.30
CA ASP A 168 10.61 21.35 -12.89
C ASP A 168 9.69 21.18 -14.11
N GLU A 169 9.75 20.01 -14.75
CA GLU A 169 8.67 19.54 -15.62
C GLU A 169 7.79 18.53 -14.86
N GLN A 170 6.75 19.03 -14.21
CA GLN A 170 5.46 18.35 -14.09
C GLN A 170 4.36 19.38 -14.31
N HIS A 171 3.71 19.31 -15.47
CA HIS A 171 2.28 19.00 -15.61
C HIS A 171 1.85 19.13 -17.06
N GLY A 172 1.20 18.06 -17.54
CA GLY A 172 0.38 18.12 -18.75
C GLY A 172 -0.67 19.22 -18.59
N GLY A 173 -0.88 19.96 -19.68
CA GLY A 173 -1.88 21.00 -19.74
C GLY A 173 -3.26 20.44 -19.35
N ALA A 174 -3.95 21.18 -18.49
CA ALA A 174 -5.34 20.95 -18.15
C ALA A 174 -6.19 20.85 -19.43
N ASN A 175 -6.58 19.62 -19.77
CA ASN A 175 -7.81 19.38 -20.53
C ASN A 175 -8.97 19.52 -19.54
N GLN A 176 -9.67 20.65 -19.61
CA GLN A 176 -11.03 20.76 -19.10
C GLN A 176 -11.95 19.95 -20.02
N TYR A 177 -11.92 18.62 -19.90
CA TYR A 177 -12.98 17.69 -20.32
C TYR A 177 -12.76 16.38 -19.58
N GLY A 178 -13.70 16.06 -18.66
CA GLY A 178 -13.98 14.72 -18.16
C GLY A 178 -12.86 13.98 -17.43
N ASP A 179 -12.96 13.94 -16.10
CA ASP A 179 -12.43 12.83 -15.31
C ASP A 179 -13.16 11.53 -15.71
N ASN A 180 -12.73 10.92 -16.82
CA ASN A 180 -12.98 9.53 -17.15
C ASN A 180 -11.64 8.81 -17.28
N ASN A 181 -10.86 8.80 -16.19
CA ASN A 181 -9.73 7.89 -16.04
C ASN A 181 -10.11 6.72 -15.12
N SER A 182 -11.19 6.02 -15.50
CA SER A 182 -11.39 4.63 -15.10
C SER A 182 -10.85 3.75 -16.23
N GLN A 183 -9.91 2.86 -15.90
CA GLN A 183 -9.36 1.75 -16.70
C GLN A 183 -7.89 1.88 -17.13
N PHE A 184 -6.99 1.52 -16.23
CA PHE A 184 -5.77 0.80 -16.58
C PHE A 184 -5.60 -0.42 -15.66
N ASN A 185 -6.44 -1.43 -15.85
CA ASN A 185 -6.08 -2.82 -15.58
C ASN A 185 -5.93 -3.53 -16.92
N ASN A 186 -4.81 -3.27 -17.61
CA ASN A 186 -4.37 -4.06 -18.75
C ASN A 186 -3.02 -4.69 -18.39
N LEU A 187 -3.06 -5.81 -17.67
CA LEU A 187 -1.94 -6.74 -17.55
C LEU A 187 -2.45 -8.16 -17.81
N GLY A 188 -2.11 -8.69 -18.98
CA GLY A 188 -2.18 -10.12 -19.35
C GLY A 188 -3.12 -10.49 -20.51
N PRO A 189 -2.61 -11.04 -21.64
CA PRO A 189 -3.44 -11.67 -22.67
C PRO A 189 -3.75 -13.13 -22.31
N GLY A 190 -5.02 -13.53 -22.38
CA GLY A 190 -5.41 -14.90 -22.02
C GLY A 190 -6.77 -15.33 -22.60
N THR A 191 -6.84 -15.56 -23.91
CA THR A 191 -7.94 -16.35 -24.50
C THR A 191 -7.81 -17.82 -24.08
N GLN A 192 -8.73 -18.34 -23.26
CA GLN A 192 -8.86 -19.78 -22.98
C GLN A 192 -10.04 -20.39 -23.75
N LYS A 193 -9.80 -21.52 -24.43
CA LYS A 193 -10.82 -22.34 -25.12
C LYS A 193 -11.22 -23.54 -24.26
N ASN A 194 -12.50 -23.95 -24.31
CA ASN A 194 -12.93 -25.28 -23.85
C ASN A 194 -13.08 -26.28 -25.01
N VAL A 195 -13.28 -27.55 -24.68
CA VAL A 195 -13.35 -28.73 -25.57
C VAL A 195 -14.46 -28.65 -26.65
N LYS A 196 -15.33 -27.64 -26.63
CA LYS A 196 -16.39 -27.44 -27.64
C LYS A 196 -16.29 -26.14 -28.45
N GLY A 197 -15.24 -25.32 -28.28
CA GLY A 197 -14.95 -24.22 -29.20
C GLY A 197 -15.91 -23.01 -29.14
N HIS A 198 -16.61 -22.79 -28.04
CA HIS A 198 -17.38 -21.56 -27.79
C HIS A 198 -16.67 -20.66 -26.76
N TYR A 199 -16.70 -19.35 -26.97
CA TYR A 199 -16.17 -18.31 -26.07
C TYR A 199 -17.27 -17.83 -25.11
N PHE A 200 -17.01 -17.81 -23.79
CA PHE A 200 -17.83 -17.08 -22.82
C PHE A 200 -17.07 -16.75 -21.52
N GLU A 201 -17.47 -15.59 -20.97
CA GLU A 201 -17.25 -14.88 -19.70
C GLU A 201 -16.50 -15.54 -18.53
N GLY A 202 -15.63 -14.74 -17.91
CA GLY A 202 -15.38 -14.79 -16.47
C GLY A 202 -16.67 -14.46 -15.72
N GLY A 203 -17.45 -15.51 -15.42
CA GLY A 203 -18.77 -15.37 -14.82
C GLY A 203 -18.77 -14.55 -13.53
N SER A 204 -19.48 -13.43 -13.59
CA SER A 204 -20.22 -12.84 -12.49
C SER A 204 -20.97 -13.94 -11.72
N HIS A 205 -20.82 -13.96 -10.41
CA HIS A 205 -21.71 -14.75 -9.57
C HIS A 205 -23.08 -14.08 -9.57
N GLN A 206 -24.06 -14.78 -10.13
CA GLN A 206 -25.47 -14.56 -9.90
C GLN A 206 -25.73 -14.54 -8.38
N PHE A 207 -25.86 -13.35 -7.79
CA PHE A 207 -26.73 -13.19 -6.64
C PHE A 207 -28.16 -13.03 -7.17
N ALA A 208 -28.97 -14.04 -6.90
CA ALA A 208 -30.39 -14.02 -7.17
C ALA A 208 -31.04 -12.81 -6.45
N TYR A 209 -31.48 -11.81 -7.22
CA TYR A 209 -32.34 -10.73 -6.73
C TYR A 209 -33.68 -11.33 -6.29
N ARG A 210 -33.79 -11.64 -5.01
CA ARG A 210 -35.08 -11.91 -4.37
C ARG A 210 -35.74 -10.55 -4.14
N TYR A 211 -36.74 -10.26 -4.97
CA TYR A 211 -37.72 -9.19 -4.80
C TYR A 211 -38.00 -8.88 -3.31
N ILE A 212 -37.54 -7.72 -2.83
CA ILE A 212 -38.12 -7.08 -1.65
C ILE A 212 -38.93 -5.90 -2.16
N LYS A 213 -40.24 -6.09 -2.26
CA LYS A 213 -41.20 -5.00 -2.41
C LYS A 213 -40.93 -3.97 -1.31
N HIS A 214 -40.46 -2.78 -1.67
CA HIS A 214 -40.51 -1.62 -0.79
C HIS A 214 -41.98 -1.28 -0.50
N LYS A 215 -42.48 -1.78 0.63
CA LYS A 215 -43.61 -1.13 1.31
C LYS A 215 -43.04 0.13 1.95
N HIS A 216 -43.48 1.28 1.43
CA HIS A 216 -43.35 2.56 2.13
C HIS A 216 -43.81 2.38 3.59
N ILE A 217 -42.89 2.59 4.53
CA ILE A 217 -43.23 2.81 5.94
C ILE A 217 -42.63 4.15 6.31
N TYR A 218 -43.54 5.10 6.52
CA TYR A 218 -43.30 6.39 7.17
C TYR A 218 -42.40 6.25 8.40
N SER A 219 -41.55 7.25 8.58
CA SER A 219 -40.71 7.45 9.76
C SER A 219 -41.46 7.15 11.06
N LYS A 220 -41.00 6.12 11.77
CA LYS A 220 -41.19 5.98 13.20
C LYS A 220 -39.81 6.02 13.83
N SER A 221 -39.63 6.97 14.73
CA SER A 221 -38.47 7.14 15.61
C SER A 221 -37.84 5.80 16.01
N SER A 222 -36.70 5.46 15.43
CA SER A 222 -35.93 4.27 15.78
C SER A 222 -34.92 4.63 16.86
N THR A 223 -34.93 3.86 17.95
CA THR A 223 -33.84 3.77 18.92
C THR A 223 -32.48 3.60 18.21
N PRO A 224 -31.37 4.12 18.77
CA PRO A 224 -30.03 3.93 18.19
C PRO A 224 -29.74 2.45 17.99
N GLN A 225 -29.36 2.05 16.78
CA GLN A 225 -28.97 0.67 16.49
C GLN A 225 -27.58 0.42 17.10
N THR A 226 -27.49 -0.50 18.06
CA THR A 226 -26.22 -0.89 18.69
C THR A 226 -25.67 -2.16 18.08
N TYR A 227 -24.36 -2.20 17.84
CA TYR A 227 -23.67 -3.33 17.21
C TYR A 227 -22.78 -4.06 18.21
N ARG A 228 -22.72 -5.39 18.14
CA ARG A 228 -21.87 -6.22 19.00
C ARG A 228 -21.10 -7.19 18.13
N VAL A 229 -19.86 -6.85 17.81
CA VAL A 229 -18.96 -7.66 17.00
C VAL A 229 -17.83 -8.13 17.90
N ILE A 230 -18.09 -9.18 18.68
CA ILE A 230 -17.12 -9.80 19.57
C ILE A 230 -16.99 -11.27 19.13
N PRO A 231 -15.84 -11.69 18.58
CA PRO A 231 -15.66 -13.05 18.05
C PRO A 231 -15.66 -14.11 19.16
N LEU A 232 -15.28 -13.71 20.39
CA LEU A 232 -15.05 -14.63 21.51
C LEU A 232 -16.26 -14.68 22.46
N PRO A 233 -16.69 -15.88 22.90
CA PRO A 233 -17.71 -16.02 23.92
C PRO A 233 -17.22 -15.44 25.25
N ARG A 234 -18.16 -14.99 26.09
CA ARG A 234 -17.81 -14.51 27.42
C ARG A 234 -17.21 -15.65 28.25
N ASN A 235 -16.06 -15.39 28.86
CA ASN A 235 -15.44 -16.32 29.79
C ASN A 235 -16.18 -16.31 31.14
N GLU A 236 -16.95 -17.36 31.43
CA GLU A 236 -17.68 -17.50 32.71
C GLU A 236 -16.75 -17.79 33.90
N ASP A 237 -15.57 -18.34 33.61
CA ASP A 237 -14.59 -18.74 34.62
C ASP A 237 -13.63 -17.61 35.02
N ILE A 238 -13.75 -16.42 34.43
CA ILE A 238 -12.87 -15.29 34.74
C ILE A 238 -12.88 -14.96 36.25
N THR A 239 -11.69 -14.76 36.82
CA THR A 239 -11.54 -14.27 38.18
C THR A 239 -11.68 -12.74 38.19
N ASP A 240 -12.62 -12.23 38.98
CA ASP A 240 -12.85 -10.79 39.07
C ASP A 240 -11.66 -10.07 39.74
N ARG A 241 -10.98 -9.21 38.97
CA ARG A 241 -9.86 -8.37 39.42
C ARG A 241 -10.35 -6.93 39.57
N ALA A 242 -11.11 -6.67 40.63
CA ALA A 242 -11.88 -5.43 40.80
C ALA A 242 -11.03 -4.16 40.64
N ASP A 243 -9.80 -4.14 41.15
CA ASP A 243 -8.89 -2.98 41.10
C ASP A 243 -8.50 -2.61 39.66
N ILE A 244 -8.31 -3.61 38.79
CA ILE A 244 -7.98 -3.40 37.38
C ILE A 244 -9.19 -2.83 36.65
N PHE A 245 -10.38 -3.37 36.87
CA PHE A 245 -11.60 -2.86 36.26
C PHE A 245 -11.95 -1.45 36.77
N ALA A 246 -11.69 -1.14 38.04
CA ALA A 246 -11.84 0.21 38.58
C ALA A 246 -10.87 1.21 37.92
N HIS A 247 -9.61 0.81 37.71
CA HIS A 247 -8.65 1.62 36.93
C HIS A 247 -9.07 1.78 35.48
N LEU A 248 -9.52 0.72 34.80
CA LEU A 248 -10.01 0.82 33.42
C LEU A 248 -11.24 1.72 33.31
N ASN A 249 -12.14 1.72 34.29
CA ASN A 249 -13.26 2.67 34.32
C ASN A 249 -12.82 4.12 34.56
N THR A 250 -11.67 4.32 35.21
CA THR A 250 -11.06 5.65 35.39
C THR A 250 -10.34 6.10 34.12
N LEU A 251 -9.64 5.19 33.45
CA LEU A 251 -8.92 5.46 32.19
C LEU A 251 -9.84 5.55 31.00
N LEU A 252 -10.98 4.86 30.99
CA LEU A 252 -11.98 4.89 29.93
C LEU A 252 -13.34 5.13 30.61
N PRO A 253 -13.68 6.37 30.98
CA PRO A 253 -14.94 6.65 31.63
C PRO A 253 -16.10 6.64 30.62
N PRO A 254 -17.30 6.18 31.01
CA PRO A 254 -18.43 5.99 30.10
C PRO A 254 -19.09 7.29 29.58
N LYS A 255 -18.65 8.48 30.01
CA LYS A 255 -19.26 9.79 29.70
C LYS A 255 -18.29 10.80 29.07
N SER A 256 -17.18 10.34 28.48
CA SER A 256 -16.04 11.21 28.13
C SER A 256 -15.77 11.25 26.63
N GLU A 257 -15.01 12.28 26.24
CA GLU A 257 -14.39 12.48 24.91
C GLU A 257 -13.59 11.27 24.42
N ASN A 258 -13.13 11.29 23.17
CA ASN A 258 -12.32 10.21 22.59
C ASN A 258 -11.12 9.85 23.49
N GLN A 259 -11.06 8.59 23.94
CA GLN A 259 -10.08 8.15 24.92
C GLN A 259 -9.54 6.76 24.62
N SER A 260 -8.22 6.62 24.73
CA SER A 260 -7.50 5.38 24.47
C SER A 260 -6.76 4.90 25.73
N ALA A 261 -6.74 3.60 25.99
CA ALA A 261 -5.97 2.99 27.06
C ALA A 261 -5.35 1.66 26.61
N ALA A 262 -4.21 1.29 27.19
CA ALA A 262 -3.50 0.06 26.83
C ALA A 262 -3.33 -0.85 28.05
N LEU A 263 -3.67 -2.13 27.90
CA LEU A 263 -3.26 -3.21 28.79
C LEU A 263 -1.96 -3.79 28.25
N TYR A 264 -0.86 -3.66 28.99
CA TYR A 264 0.43 -4.20 28.57
C TYR A 264 1.10 -5.05 29.64
N GLY A 265 1.93 -6.01 29.25
CA GLY A 265 2.63 -6.88 30.20
C GLY A 265 2.93 -8.27 29.65
N LEU A 266 3.46 -9.14 30.50
CA LEU A 266 3.92 -10.49 30.10
C LEU A 266 2.83 -11.32 29.40
N GLY A 267 3.25 -12.21 28.51
CA GLY A 267 2.36 -13.21 27.94
C GLY A 267 1.68 -14.04 29.03
N GLY A 268 0.41 -14.38 28.84
CA GLY A 268 -0.31 -15.27 29.76
C GLY A 268 -0.79 -14.61 31.07
N SER A 269 -0.58 -13.29 31.23
CA SER A 269 -1.08 -12.52 32.39
C SER A 269 -2.59 -12.22 32.34
N GLY A 270 -3.27 -12.60 31.26
CA GLY A 270 -4.74 -12.48 31.13
C GLY A 270 -5.25 -11.18 30.52
N LYS A 271 -4.41 -10.40 29.81
CA LYS A 271 -4.79 -9.12 29.17
C LYS A 271 -6.04 -9.26 28.27
N THR A 272 -6.01 -10.18 27.31
CA THR A 272 -7.13 -10.49 26.42
C THR A 272 -8.40 -10.85 27.19
N GLN A 273 -8.29 -11.64 28.26
CA GLN A 273 -9.43 -12.03 29.09
C GLN A 273 -10.01 -10.85 29.88
N ILE A 274 -9.16 -9.94 30.38
CA ILE A 274 -9.59 -8.70 31.03
C ILE A 274 -10.29 -7.78 30.03
N ALA A 275 -9.72 -7.59 28.83
CA ALA A 275 -10.32 -6.79 27.76
C ALA A 275 -11.67 -7.37 27.31
N LEU A 276 -11.78 -8.69 27.20
CA LEU A 276 -13.00 -9.40 26.83
C LEU A 276 -14.10 -9.21 27.89
N GLU A 277 -13.80 -9.44 29.17
CA GLU A 277 -14.77 -9.20 30.24
C GLU A 277 -15.14 -7.71 30.35
N TYR A 278 -14.19 -6.80 30.09
CA TYR A 278 -14.49 -5.36 30.01
C TYR A 278 -15.47 -5.04 28.88
N ALA A 279 -15.26 -5.60 27.68
CA ALA A 279 -16.16 -5.48 26.54
C ALA A 279 -17.58 -5.98 26.89
N TYR A 280 -17.71 -7.18 27.49
CA TYR A 280 -19.00 -7.71 27.93
C TYR A 280 -19.65 -6.88 29.04
N ARG A 281 -18.88 -6.29 29.95
CA ARG A 281 -19.40 -5.35 30.97
C ARG A 281 -19.99 -4.10 30.32
N ARG A 282 -19.39 -3.59 29.24
CA ARG A 282 -19.95 -2.48 28.46
C ARG A 282 -21.21 -2.86 27.69
N CYS A 283 -21.29 -4.08 27.15
CA CYS A 283 -22.50 -4.58 26.50
C CYS A 283 -23.72 -4.71 27.43
N ARG A 284 -23.55 -4.70 28.76
CA ARG A 284 -24.68 -4.70 29.71
C ARG A 284 -25.47 -3.38 29.67
N ASP A 285 -24.81 -2.32 29.25
CA ASP A 285 -25.43 -1.01 29.05
C ASP A 285 -25.94 -0.96 27.60
N GLN A 286 -27.27 -0.86 27.42
CA GLN A 286 -27.94 -1.11 26.13
C GLN A 286 -27.58 -0.10 25.03
N ASP A 287 -26.87 0.98 25.38
CA ASP A 287 -26.49 2.07 24.48
C ASP A 287 -25.10 1.89 23.82
N TRP A 288 -24.31 0.88 24.19
CA TRP A 288 -22.94 0.71 23.69
C TRP A 288 -22.84 -0.23 22.50
N SER A 289 -22.20 0.26 21.43
CA SER A 289 -21.67 -0.58 20.37
C SER A 289 -20.26 -1.06 20.75
N VAL A 290 -19.97 -2.34 20.57
CA VAL A 290 -18.68 -2.93 20.95
C VAL A 290 -18.12 -3.74 19.79
N PHE A 291 -16.88 -3.43 19.41
CA PHE A 291 -16.16 -4.00 18.29
C PHE A 291 -14.83 -4.58 18.76
N TRP A 292 -14.42 -5.68 18.14
CA TRP A 292 -13.18 -6.38 18.46
C TRP A 292 -12.41 -6.67 17.18
N VAL A 293 -11.15 -6.27 17.15
CA VAL A 293 -10.24 -6.46 16.01
C VAL A 293 -8.93 -7.05 16.51
N GLN A 294 -8.46 -8.08 15.82
CA GLN A 294 -7.13 -8.65 16.06
C GLN A 294 -6.09 -7.80 15.33
N ALA A 295 -5.06 -7.38 16.05
CA ALA A 295 -4.02 -6.47 15.57
C ALA A 295 -2.65 -7.17 15.47
N ASP A 296 -2.64 -8.49 15.28
CA ASP A 296 -1.42 -9.29 15.12
C ASP A 296 -0.68 -8.98 13.81
N ASN A 297 -1.42 -8.77 12.72
CA ASN A 297 -0.89 -8.43 11.39
C ASN A 297 -1.99 -7.76 10.52
N GLU A 298 -1.59 -7.27 9.34
CA GLU A 298 -2.49 -6.60 8.39
C GLU A 298 -3.68 -7.46 7.94
N THR A 299 -3.47 -8.74 7.62
CA THR A 299 -4.55 -9.64 7.19
C THR A 299 -5.62 -9.80 8.27
N THR A 300 -5.22 -10.05 9.52
CA THR A 300 -6.15 -10.26 10.65
C THR A 300 -6.88 -8.97 11.03
N PHE A 301 -6.20 -7.81 10.92
CA PHE A 301 -6.81 -6.51 11.13
C PHE A 301 -7.90 -6.23 10.09
N THR A 302 -7.59 -6.41 8.81
CA THR A 302 -8.53 -6.18 7.70
C THR A 302 -9.71 -7.15 7.76
N GLN A 303 -9.49 -8.41 8.11
CA GLN A 303 -10.58 -9.37 8.36
C GLN A 303 -11.50 -8.93 9.52
N GLY A 304 -10.94 -8.38 10.60
CA GLY A 304 -11.69 -7.80 11.70
C GLY A 304 -12.59 -6.65 11.24
N TYR A 305 -12.04 -5.72 10.44
CA TYR A 305 -12.81 -4.61 9.85
C TYR A 305 -13.89 -5.11 8.89
N LYS A 306 -13.63 -6.15 8.08
CA LYS A 306 -14.63 -6.77 7.20
C LYS A 306 -15.79 -7.38 7.98
N ALA A 307 -15.52 -8.00 9.14
CA ALA A 307 -16.56 -8.50 10.03
C ALA A 307 -17.43 -7.36 10.59
N ILE A 308 -16.81 -6.24 10.95
CA ILE A 308 -17.53 -5.03 11.39
C ILE A 308 -18.39 -4.46 10.25
N ALA A 309 -17.83 -4.33 9.05
CA ALA A 309 -18.54 -3.85 7.87
C ALA A 309 -19.83 -4.64 7.61
N ARG A 310 -19.73 -5.97 7.60
CA ARG A 310 -20.88 -6.88 7.44
C ARG A 310 -21.93 -6.67 8.51
N ALA A 311 -21.52 -6.57 9.78
CA ALA A 311 -22.45 -6.35 10.89
C ALA A 311 -23.17 -5.00 10.79
N MET A 312 -22.48 -3.98 10.23
CA MET A 312 -23.02 -2.64 10.04
C MET A 312 -23.82 -2.48 8.73
N GLY A 313 -23.83 -3.48 7.86
CA GLY A 313 -24.46 -3.39 6.53
C GLY A 313 -23.70 -2.51 5.54
N ILE A 314 -22.40 -2.29 5.79
CA ILE A 314 -21.49 -1.64 4.84
C ILE A 314 -21.22 -2.65 3.71
N GLY A 315 -21.42 -2.23 2.46
CA GLY A 315 -21.49 -3.14 1.30
C GLY A 315 -20.31 -4.11 1.19
N ASP A 316 -20.61 -5.38 0.91
CA ASP A 316 -19.63 -6.49 0.79
C ASP A 316 -18.64 -6.33 -0.39
N GLY A 317 -18.85 -5.32 -1.25
CA GLY A 317 -17.98 -4.98 -2.38
C GLY A 317 -16.81 -4.07 -2.05
N LEU A 318 -16.72 -3.54 -0.82
CA LEU A 318 -15.58 -2.72 -0.39
C LEU A 318 -14.44 -3.62 0.10
N ASP A 319 -13.24 -3.41 -0.42
CA ASP A 319 -12.00 -4.06 -0.01
C ASP A 319 -10.87 -3.00 0.14
N GLY A 320 -9.75 -3.38 0.78
CA GLY A 320 -8.59 -2.51 0.97
C GLY A 320 -8.87 -1.25 1.81
N GLU A 321 -8.24 -0.13 1.46
CA GLU A 321 -8.35 1.14 2.19
C GLU A 321 -9.78 1.67 2.27
N LYS A 322 -10.56 1.54 1.18
CA LYS A 322 -11.97 1.99 1.14
C LYS A 322 -12.82 1.29 2.20
N LEU A 323 -12.60 -0.01 2.41
CA LEU A 323 -13.24 -0.77 3.49
C LEU A 323 -12.85 -0.23 4.86
N LEU A 324 -11.54 -0.03 5.09
CA LEU A 324 -11.02 0.43 6.36
C LEU A 324 -11.57 1.82 6.72
N VAL A 325 -11.61 2.74 5.75
CA VAL A 325 -12.19 4.08 5.90
C VAL A 325 -13.70 4.01 6.16
N ALA A 326 -14.45 3.21 5.40
CA ALA A 326 -15.90 3.10 5.58
C ALA A 326 -16.27 2.56 6.96
N VAL A 327 -15.53 1.57 7.47
CA VAL A 327 -15.72 1.03 8.82
C VAL A 327 -15.36 2.05 9.89
N ARG A 328 -14.24 2.78 9.73
CA ARG A 328 -13.86 3.88 10.63
C ARG A 328 -14.98 4.89 10.75
N GLU A 329 -15.45 5.43 9.62
CA GLU A 329 -16.53 6.41 9.59
C GLU A 329 -17.85 5.85 10.13
N GLY A 330 -18.14 4.58 9.85
CA GLY A 330 -19.29 3.88 10.39
C GLY A 330 -19.27 3.85 11.92
N ILE A 331 -18.14 3.46 12.51
CA ILE A 331 -17.96 3.42 13.96
C ILE A 331 -18.08 4.83 14.56
N GLU A 332 -17.47 5.84 13.93
CA GLU A 332 -17.50 7.23 14.41
C GLU A 332 -18.91 7.86 14.44
N LYS A 333 -19.81 7.42 13.56
CA LYS A 333 -21.23 7.86 13.56
C LYS A 333 -22.02 7.33 14.75
N LEU A 334 -21.51 6.34 15.47
CA LEU A 334 -22.21 5.75 16.61
C LEU A 334 -22.07 6.62 17.87
N PRO A 335 -23.15 6.80 18.64
CA PRO A 335 -23.14 7.72 19.79
C PRO A 335 -22.20 7.26 20.91
N ARG A 336 -22.05 5.94 21.11
CA ARG A 336 -21.12 5.34 22.09
C ARG A 336 -20.56 4.05 21.53
N TRP A 337 -19.25 3.97 21.44
CA TRP A 337 -18.57 2.78 20.95
C TRP A 337 -17.29 2.44 21.71
N LEU A 338 -17.01 1.15 21.82
CA LEU A 338 -15.74 0.61 22.30
C LEU A 338 -15.11 -0.21 21.16
N LEU A 339 -13.90 0.14 20.75
CA LEU A 339 -13.08 -0.68 19.87
C LEU A 339 -11.95 -1.33 20.69
N VAL A 340 -11.91 -2.66 20.71
CA VAL A 340 -10.82 -3.43 21.32
C VAL A 340 -9.85 -3.88 20.22
N LEU A 341 -8.58 -3.50 20.36
CA LEU A 341 -7.47 -3.92 19.51
C LEU A 341 -6.62 -4.92 20.30
N ASP A 342 -6.80 -6.20 20.02
CA ASP A 342 -6.14 -7.29 20.74
C ASP A 342 -4.84 -7.69 20.03
N ASN A 343 -3.80 -8.03 20.81
CA ASN A 343 -2.46 -8.43 20.33
C ASN A 343 -1.75 -7.42 19.42
N ALA A 344 -1.84 -6.12 19.71
CA ALA A 344 -1.06 -5.08 19.05
C ALA A 344 0.43 -5.13 19.50
N ASP A 345 1.10 -6.24 19.23
CA ASP A 345 2.50 -6.51 19.58
C ASP A 345 3.46 -5.85 18.57
N ASP A 346 3.11 -5.79 17.28
CA ASP A 346 3.92 -5.14 16.25
C ASP A 346 3.49 -3.69 16.05
N LEU A 347 4.19 -2.77 16.71
CA LEU A 347 3.89 -1.33 16.65
C LEU A 347 4.19 -0.71 15.28
N ARG A 348 4.94 -1.40 14.41
CA ARG A 348 5.28 -0.91 13.05
C ARG A 348 4.04 -0.79 12.17
N LEU A 349 3.06 -1.69 12.37
CA LEU A 349 1.74 -1.65 11.74
C LEU A 349 1.00 -0.32 11.98
N PHE A 350 1.33 0.36 13.07
CA PHE A 350 0.76 1.64 13.48
C PHE A 350 1.76 2.81 13.32
N GLY A 351 2.74 2.66 12.43
CA GLY A 351 3.65 3.75 12.01
C GLY A 351 4.72 4.09 13.03
N ILE A 352 5.06 3.16 13.94
CA ILE A 352 6.07 3.36 14.96
C ILE A 352 7.29 2.52 14.63
N ALA A 353 8.40 3.18 14.29
CA ALA A 353 9.68 2.52 14.11
C ALA A 353 10.10 1.80 15.41
N SER A 354 10.46 0.52 15.30
CA SER A 354 10.95 -0.25 16.44
C SER A 354 12.20 0.42 17.02
N ARG A 355 12.21 0.68 18.33
CA ARG A 355 13.46 0.91 19.07
C ARG A 355 14.17 -0.43 19.26
N ALA A 356 14.66 -1.03 18.19
CA ALA A 356 15.54 -2.18 18.31
C ALA A 356 16.92 -1.71 18.76
N SER A 357 17.39 -2.28 19.87
CA SER A 357 18.76 -2.20 20.36
C SER A 357 19.77 -2.56 19.27
N ALA A 358 20.93 -1.90 19.29
CA ALA A 358 22.01 -1.93 18.30
C ALA A 358 22.65 -3.29 17.92
N ASP A 359 22.07 -4.44 18.30
CA ASP A 359 22.69 -5.77 18.17
C ASP A 359 21.78 -6.85 17.54
N THR A 360 20.73 -6.49 16.80
CA THR A 360 19.97 -7.48 15.99
C THR A 360 20.54 -7.54 14.57
N PRO A 361 20.89 -8.73 14.03
CA PRO A 361 21.39 -8.81 12.67
C PRO A 361 20.28 -8.42 11.69
N TYR A 362 20.63 -7.46 10.85
CA TYR A 362 19.89 -6.95 9.70
C TYR A 362 19.22 -8.09 8.93
N ARG A 363 17.88 -8.07 8.81
CA ARG A 363 17.17 -8.84 7.78
C ARG A 363 17.40 -8.11 6.45
N PRO A 364 18.02 -8.74 5.43
CA PRO A 364 18.17 -8.12 4.13
C PRO A 364 16.77 -7.99 3.49
N GLY A 365 16.28 -6.75 3.30
CA GLY A 365 14.99 -6.47 2.64
C GLY A 365 14.04 -5.54 3.40
N GLU A 366 14.26 -5.28 4.70
CA GLU A 366 13.39 -4.41 5.51
C GLU A 366 14.02 -2.99 5.67
N GLU A 367 14.12 -2.21 4.59
CA GLU A 367 14.10 -0.76 4.76
C GLU A 367 12.65 -0.32 5.05
N PRO A 368 12.40 0.65 5.96
CA PRO A 368 11.07 1.19 6.13
C PRO A 368 10.69 1.88 4.82
N THR A 369 9.78 1.26 4.06
CA THR A 369 9.20 1.85 2.85
C THR A 369 8.65 3.22 3.20
N ARG A 370 9.28 4.28 2.67
CA ARG A 370 8.76 5.65 2.70
C ARG A 370 7.49 5.67 1.85
N GLY A 371 6.34 5.37 2.47
CA GLY A 371 5.04 5.38 1.77
C GLY A 371 3.98 4.42 2.32
N SER A 372 4.31 3.50 3.24
CA SER A 372 3.29 2.62 3.82
C SER A 372 2.34 3.38 4.74
N THR A 373 1.09 3.55 4.30
CA THR A 373 0.00 4.18 5.06
C THR A 373 -0.27 3.40 6.34
N SER A 374 -0.22 4.08 7.49
CA SER A 374 -0.28 3.43 8.79
C SER A 374 -1.71 3.00 9.15
N PHE A 375 -1.90 1.85 9.84
CA PHE A 375 -3.24 1.53 10.37
C PHE A 375 -3.77 2.57 11.33
N ARG A 376 -2.89 3.40 11.90
CA ARG A 376 -3.25 4.55 12.73
C ARG A 376 -4.25 5.49 12.04
N ASP A 377 -4.18 5.61 10.71
CA ASP A 377 -5.04 6.50 9.94
C ASP A 377 -6.47 5.95 9.80
N PHE A 378 -6.65 4.64 9.96
CA PHE A 378 -7.95 3.96 9.89
C PHE A 378 -8.61 3.74 11.26
N LEU A 379 -7.94 4.13 12.34
CA LEU A 379 -8.53 4.05 13.67
C LEU A 379 -9.58 5.15 13.89
N PRO A 380 -10.74 4.84 14.49
CA PRO A 380 -11.78 5.84 14.75
C PRO A 380 -11.28 6.98 15.67
N GLN A 381 -11.44 8.22 15.22
CA GLN A 381 -11.07 9.45 15.94
C GLN A 381 -12.28 10.25 16.48
N GLY A 382 -13.49 9.69 16.42
CA GLY A 382 -14.74 10.35 16.82
C GLY A 382 -14.84 10.80 18.28
N ALA A 383 -15.62 11.85 18.54
CA ALA A 383 -15.66 12.58 19.81
C ALA A 383 -16.22 11.79 21.02
N THR A 384 -16.90 10.66 20.83
CA THR A 384 -17.67 9.97 21.91
C THR A 384 -17.33 8.48 22.05
N GLY A 385 -16.14 8.05 21.63
CA GLY A 385 -15.71 6.66 21.64
C GLY A 385 -14.53 6.34 22.56
N THR A 386 -14.33 5.04 22.80
CA THR A 386 -13.19 4.54 23.59
C THR A 386 -12.43 3.44 22.85
N MET A 387 -11.10 3.46 22.93
CA MET A 387 -10.23 2.40 22.42
C MET A 387 -9.51 1.69 23.55
N LEU A 388 -9.48 0.36 23.50
CA LEU A 388 -8.74 -0.48 24.44
C LEU A 388 -7.75 -1.36 23.68
N TRP A 389 -6.48 -1.25 24.01
CA TRP A 389 -5.41 -2.01 23.38
C TRP A 389 -4.92 -3.13 24.30
N THR A 390 -4.52 -4.26 23.74
CA THR A 390 -3.70 -5.25 24.45
C THR A 390 -2.38 -5.44 23.72
N SER A 391 -1.26 -5.47 24.46
CA SER A 391 0.07 -5.69 23.88
C SER A 391 1.03 -6.36 24.87
N ARG A 392 1.99 -7.14 24.39
CA ARG A 392 3.15 -7.57 25.18
C ARG A 392 4.20 -6.48 25.30
N ASP A 393 4.25 -5.56 24.32
CA ASP A 393 5.22 -4.48 24.29
C ASP A 393 4.74 -3.28 25.12
N GLY A 394 5.56 -2.86 26.09
CA GLY A 394 5.32 -1.64 26.86
C GLY A 394 5.53 -0.36 26.03
N GLY A 395 6.20 -0.44 24.89
CA GLY A 395 6.41 0.63 23.92
C GLY A 395 5.13 1.18 23.28
N ILE A 396 3.99 0.51 23.46
CA ILE A 396 2.68 1.03 23.07
C ILE A 396 2.31 2.33 23.81
N VAL A 397 2.83 2.48 25.04
CA VAL A 397 2.62 3.64 25.91
C VAL A 397 3.60 4.76 25.54
N GLY A 398 3.06 5.94 25.29
CA GLY A 398 3.71 7.12 24.72
C GLY A 398 3.28 7.34 23.25
N PRO A 399 3.74 6.48 22.31
CA PRO A 399 3.48 6.65 20.87
C PRO A 399 2.02 6.47 20.41
N LEU A 400 1.31 5.42 20.88
CA LEU A 400 -0.10 5.16 20.51
C LEU A 400 -1.08 5.54 21.61
N VAL A 401 -0.67 5.35 22.87
CA VAL A 401 -1.51 5.58 24.04
C VAL A 401 -0.76 6.50 24.99
N GLY A 402 -1.36 7.61 25.43
CA GLY A 402 -0.68 8.57 26.31
C GLY A 402 -0.05 7.92 27.55
N GLU A 403 1.10 8.43 28.00
CA GLU A 403 1.95 7.75 29.00
C GLU A 403 1.23 7.30 30.28
N LYS A 404 0.28 8.11 30.76
CA LYS A 404 -0.49 7.83 31.98
C LYS A 404 -1.70 6.92 31.77
N ARG A 405 -1.89 6.41 30.55
CA ARG A 405 -3.05 5.62 30.12
C ARG A 405 -2.71 4.18 29.77
N GLY A 406 -1.45 3.79 30.01
CA GLY A 406 -1.05 2.39 30.07
C GLY A 406 -1.32 1.79 31.44
N LEU A 407 -1.86 0.58 31.47
CA LEU A 407 -2.05 -0.23 32.65
C LEU A 407 -1.22 -1.51 32.53
N PHE A 408 -0.19 -1.63 33.36
CA PHE A 408 0.63 -2.82 33.43
C PHE A 408 -0.16 -3.97 34.08
N ILE A 409 -0.42 -5.03 33.31
CA ILE A 409 -1.05 -6.25 33.79
C ILE A 409 0.03 -7.26 34.19
N GLY A 410 0.35 -7.22 35.48
CA GLY A 410 1.23 -8.15 36.14
C GLY A 410 0.55 -9.48 36.52
N ARG A 411 1.29 -10.24 37.33
CA ARG A 411 0.87 -11.53 37.92
C ARG A 411 -0.38 -11.38 38.79
N MET A 412 -1.11 -12.48 39.00
CA MET A 412 -2.27 -12.49 39.89
C MET A 412 -1.86 -12.36 41.36
N SER A 413 -2.73 -11.79 42.19
CA SER A 413 -2.59 -11.90 43.64
C SER A 413 -2.77 -13.36 44.07
N ILE A 414 -2.30 -13.71 45.27
CA ILE A 414 -2.45 -15.08 45.81
C ILE A 414 -3.93 -15.47 45.87
N GLU A 415 -4.80 -14.55 46.31
CA GLU A 415 -6.24 -14.77 46.43
C GLU A 415 -6.91 -14.99 45.07
N GLU A 416 -6.57 -14.14 44.09
CA GLU A 416 -7.03 -14.26 42.71
C GLU A 416 -6.60 -15.61 42.09
N ALA A 417 -5.34 -15.97 42.28
CA ALA A 417 -4.72 -17.15 41.71
C ALA A 417 -5.27 -18.45 42.31
N MET A 418 -5.46 -18.49 43.64
CA MET A 418 -6.09 -19.62 44.34
C MET A 418 -7.55 -19.80 43.92
N LYS A 419 -8.29 -18.69 43.74
CA LYS A 419 -9.67 -18.74 43.24
C LYS A 419 -9.75 -19.28 41.82
N LEU A 420 -8.84 -18.85 40.94
CA LEU A 420 -8.76 -19.38 39.57
C LEU A 420 -8.42 -20.88 39.58
N PHE A 421 -7.45 -21.29 40.41
CA PHE A 421 -7.02 -22.67 40.53
C PHE A 421 -8.17 -23.59 40.96
N GLY A 422 -8.92 -23.22 42.02
CA GLY A 422 -10.07 -23.98 42.49
C GLY A 422 -11.16 -24.14 41.43
N LYS A 423 -11.46 -23.06 40.66
CA LYS A 423 -12.42 -23.12 39.55
C LYS A 423 -12.02 -24.16 38.50
N TRP A 424 -10.77 -24.11 38.00
CA TRP A 424 -10.31 -25.01 36.95
C TRP A 424 -10.15 -26.46 37.41
N ARG A 425 -9.79 -26.66 38.68
CA ARG A 425 -9.76 -27.99 39.30
C ARG A 425 -11.16 -28.58 39.49
N GLY A 426 -12.18 -27.74 39.64
CA GLY A 426 -13.58 -28.15 39.83
C GLY A 426 -13.93 -28.54 41.28
N GLU A 427 -13.01 -28.32 42.23
CA GLU A 427 -13.17 -28.63 43.65
C GLU A 427 -12.48 -27.55 44.51
N GLU A 428 -13.05 -27.22 45.67
CA GLU A 428 -12.41 -26.31 46.62
C GLU A 428 -11.22 -26.99 47.30
N THR A 429 -10.14 -26.24 47.53
CA THR A 429 -8.95 -26.78 48.18
C THR A 429 -9.21 -27.05 49.67
N ASN A 430 -9.19 -28.32 50.06
CA ASN A 430 -9.33 -28.75 51.46
C ASN A 430 -8.16 -28.23 52.33
N SER A 431 -8.35 -28.12 53.64
CA SER A 431 -7.35 -27.57 54.57
C SER A 431 -6.02 -28.34 54.55
N GLU A 432 -6.04 -29.64 54.26
CA GLU A 432 -4.85 -30.50 54.20
C GLU A 432 -4.01 -30.26 52.92
N GLU A 433 -4.64 -29.86 51.82
CA GLU A 433 -3.97 -29.59 50.53
C GLU A 433 -3.68 -28.10 50.32
N ALA A 434 -4.12 -27.23 51.25
CA ALA A 434 -4.01 -25.78 51.11
C ALA A 434 -2.57 -25.28 50.96
N ASP A 435 -1.61 -25.92 51.66
CA ASP A 435 -0.20 -25.57 51.55
C ASP A 435 0.39 -26.02 50.21
N ASP A 436 0.11 -27.25 49.79
CA ASP A 436 0.54 -27.81 48.51
C ASP A 436 -0.04 -27.01 47.32
N ALA A 437 -1.30 -26.57 47.42
CA ALA A 437 -1.95 -25.73 46.40
C ALA A 437 -1.33 -24.32 46.32
N ARG A 438 -1.03 -23.69 47.46
CA ARG A 438 -0.35 -22.38 47.50
C ARG A 438 1.03 -22.47 46.87
N ARG A 439 1.80 -23.51 47.24
CA ARG A 439 3.11 -23.79 46.66
C ARG A 439 3.00 -24.02 45.15
N LEU A 440 2.01 -24.78 44.68
CA LEU A 440 1.82 -25.01 43.26
C LEU A 440 1.59 -23.69 42.52
N VAL A 441 0.65 -22.86 42.97
CA VAL A 441 0.33 -21.58 42.33
C VAL A 441 1.53 -20.61 42.34
N GLU A 442 2.33 -20.63 43.41
CA GLU A 442 3.61 -19.92 43.48
C GLU A 442 4.63 -20.44 42.45
N GLU A 443 4.78 -21.76 42.32
CA GLU A 443 5.64 -22.37 41.31
C GLU A 443 5.17 -22.04 39.88
N LEU A 444 3.87 -21.85 39.68
CA LEU A 444 3.28 -21.39 38.41
C LEU A 444 3.45 -19.89 38.15
N GLN A 445 4.15 -19.19 39.05
CA GLN A 445 4.42 -17.75 38.99
C GLN A 445 3.15 -16.89 38.95
N TRP A 446 2.05 -17.39 39.53
CA TRP A 446 0.77 -16.67 39.58
C TRP A 446 0.27 -16.22 38.20
N LEU A 447 0.61 -16.97 37.14
CA LEU A 447 0.18 -16.69 35.77
C LEU A 447 -1.15 -17.40 35.49
N PRO A 448 -2.22 -16.66 35.10
CA PRO A 448 -3.54 -17.24 34.85
C PRO A 448 -3.51 -18.45 33.90
N LEU A 449 -2.79 -18.35 32.78
CA LEU A 449 -2.74 -19.42 31.78
C LEU A 449 -2.13 -20.72 32.35
N ALA A 450 -1.02 -20.62 33.07
CA ALA A 450 -0.35 -21.76 33.68
C ALA A 450 -1.22 -22.39 34.79
N ILE A 451 -1.91 -21.56 35.58
CA ILE A 451 -2.84 -22.01 36.61
C ILE A 451 -4.02 -22.76 36.00
N SER A 452 -4.63 -22.21 34.93
CA SER A 452 -5.74 -22.85 34.23
C SER A 452 -5.34 -24.21 33.66
N GLN A 453 -4.17 -24.31 33.01
CA GLN A 453 -3.66 -25.58 32.48
C GLN A 453 -3.40 -26.60 33.59
N ALA A 454 -2.74 -26.20 34.68
CA ALA A 454 -2.49 -27.09 35.82
C ALA A 454 -3.79 -27.55 36.48
N GLY A 455 -4.76 -26.65 36.69
CA GLY A 455 -6.07 -26.97 37.24
C GLY A 455 -6.84 -27.95 36.35
N ALA A 456 -6.87 -27.70 35.04
CA ALA A 456 -7.48 -28.58 34.05
C ALA A 456 -6.84 -29.98 34.05
N TYR A 457 -5.51 -30.07 34.09
CA TYR A 457 -4.77 -31.33 34.18
C TYR A 457 -5.15 -32.12 35.45
N LEU A 458 -5.13 -31.47 36.61
CA LEU A 458 -5.45 -32.09 37.89
C LEU A 458 -6.89 -32.61 37.91
N ARG A 459 -7.84 -31.81 37.41
CA ARG A 459 -9.25 -32.21 37.27
C ARG A 459 -9.38 -33.47 36.42
N LYS A 460 -8.68 -33.52 35.29
CA LYS A 460 -8.83 -34.62 34.32
C LYS A 460 -8.15 -35.91 34.80
N THR A 461 -6.98 -35.78 35.41
CA THR A 461 -6.19 -36.94 35.86
C THR A 461 -6.55 -37.41 37.27
N SER A 462 -7.32 -36.61 38.03
CA SER A 462 -7.55 -36.83 39.46
C SER A 462 -6.24 -36.99 40.26
N MET A 463 -5.15 -36.40 39.76
CA MET A 463 -3.83 -36.48 40.39
C MET A 463 -3.80 -35.60 41.65
N PRO A 464 -3.20 -36.06 42.76
CA PRO A 464 -2.99 -35.21 43.93
C PRO A 464 -2.06 -34.03 43.63
N ILE A 465 -2.33 -32.85 44.20
CA ILE A 465 -1.53 -31.64 43.98
C ILE A 465 -0.05 -31.89 44.25
N ARG A 466 0.27 -32.60 45.33
CA ARG A 466 1.64 -32.92 45.73
C ARG A 466 2.41 -33.70 44.67
N GLU A 467 1.74 -34.65 44.01
CA GLU A 467 2.38 -35.45 42.96
C GLU A 467 2.65 -34.58 41.73
N TYR A 468 1.70 -33.74 41.33
CA TYR A 468 1.88 -32.79 40.24
C TYR A 468 3.01 -31.79 40.53
N LEU A 469 3.09 -31.29 41.76
CA LEU A 469 4.13 -30.37 42.20
C LEU A 469 5.51 -31.03 42.13
N SER A 470 5.64 -32.31 42.52
CA SER A 470 6.89 -33.08 42.36
C SER A 470 7.32 -33.11 40.90
N ARG A 471 6.41 -33.48 39.99
CA ARG A 471 6.68 -33.53 38.54
C ARG A 471 7.08 -32.15 37.98
N LEU A 472 6.42 -31.09 38.44
CA LEU A 472 6.73 -29.71 38.05
C LEU A 472 8.13 -29.29 38.52
N THR A 473 8.51 -29.63 39.75
CA THR A 473 9.84 -29.32 40.31
C THR A 473 10.97 -30.12 39.64
N GLU A 474 10.72 -31.39 39.31
CA GLU A 474 11.66 -32.22 38.54
C GLU A 474 11.85 -31.68 37.12
N GLY A 475 10.78 -31.18 36.49
CA GLY A 475 10.83 -30.46 35.22
C GLY A 475 11.71 -29.22 35.30
N LYS A 476 11.51 -28.36 36.31
CA LYS A 476 12.28 -27.10 36.48
C LYS A 476 13.78 -27.29 36.58
N GLU A 477 14.24 -28.35 37.22
CA GLU A 477 15.68 -28.61 37.29
C GLU A 477 16.24 -28.94 35.90
N ARG A 478 15.46 -29.61 35.05
CA ARG A 478 15.79 -29.87 33.64
C ARG A 478 15.96 -28.57 32.84
N TRP A 479 15.13 -27.55 33.08
CA TRP A 479 15.18 -26.26 32.38
C TRP A 479 16.15 -25.24 32.97
N ARG A 480 16.45 -25.33 34.28
CA ARG A 480 17.53 -24.55 34.91
C ARG A 480 18.90 -24.91 34.34
N ILE A 481 19.08 -26.15 33.91
CA ILE A 481 20.31 -26.64 33.28
C ILE A 481 20.47 -26.11 31.84
N LEU A 482 19.38 -25.83 31.14
CA LEU A 482 19.35 -25.30 29.75
C LEU A 482 19.56 -23.77 29.69
N LYS A 483 20.61 -23.25 30.34
CA LYS A 483 20.92 -21.80 30.38
C LYS A 483 20.93 -21.15 28.98
N ARG A 484 20.12 -20.09 28.85
CA ARG A 484 20.18 -18.93 27.93
C ARG A 484 20.77 -19.16 26.52
N THR A 485 19.89 -19.07 25.53
CA THR A 485 20.09 -18.17 24.38
C THR A 485 18.86 -17.25 24.31
N GLU A 486 19.07 -15.95 24.41
CA GLU A 486 18.02 -14.91 24.25
C GLU A 486 17.59 -14.75 22.76
N HIS A 487 17.94 -15.72 21.91
CA HIS A 487 17.82 -15.68 20.45
C HIS A 487 17.03 -16.87 19.87
N ASP A 488 16.30 -17.62 20.71
CA ASP A 488 15.44 -18.70 20.19
C ASP A 488 14.14 -18.10 19.65
N ARG A 489 13.98 -18.10 18.32
CA ARG A 489 12.82 -17.58 17.60
C ARG A 489 11.48 -18.15 18.09
N HIS A 490 11.48 -19.31 18.74
CA HIS A 490 10.29 -19.99 19.26
C HIS A 490 9.98 -19.66 20.73
N ARG A 491 10.90 -19.02 21.46
CA ARG A 491 10.80 -18.80 22.93
C ARG A 491 10.52 -17.34 23.32
N LEU A 492 10.14 -16.47 22.39
CA LEU A 492 9.97 -15.03 22.64
C LEU A 492 8.91 -14.73 23.73
N GLY A 493 9.37 -14.62 24.98
CA GLY A 493 8.55 -14.18 26.12
C GLY A 493 7.68 -15.25 26.77
N VAL A 494 7.88 -16.55 26.48
CA VAL A 494 7.13 -17.64 27.15
C VAL A 494 7.72 -17.92 28.54
N PRO A 495 6.94 -17.77 29.64
CA PRO A 495 7.43 -18.04 30.99
C PRO A 495 7.71 -19.54 31.21
N ASN A 496 8.77 -19.88 31.94
CA ASN A 496 9.12 -21.28 32.23
C ASN A 496 7.94 -22.05 32.84
N SER A 497 7.16 -21.44 33.75
CA SER A 497 6.01 -22.14 34.33
C SER A 497 4.98 -22.59 33.28
N VAL A 498 4.77 -21.82 32.21
CA VAL A 498 3.88 -22.20 31.10
C VAL A 498 4.47 -23.36 30.29
N LEU A 499 5.78 -23.33 30.02
CA LEU A 499 6.47 -24.42 29.30
C LEU A 499 6.41 -25.75 30.07
N GLU A 500 6.46 -25.71 31.40
CA GLU A 500 6.44 -26.89 32.26
C GLU A 500 5.04 -27.49 32.36
N THR A 501 4.02 -26.66 32.61
CA THR A 501 2.63 -27.12 32.62
C THR A 501 2.22 -27.69 31.27
N TRP A 502 2.69 -27.05 30.20
CA TRP A 502 2.57 -27.55 28.83
C TRP A 502 3.25 -28.91 28.68
N SER A 503 4.53 -29.06 29.07
CA SER A 503 5.31 -30.29 28.92
C SER A 503 4.70 -31.49 29.65
N ILE A 504 4.17 -31.28 30.86
CA ILE A 504 3.49 -32.35 31.63
C ILE A 504 2.18 -32.76 30.95
N SER A 505 1.41 -31.79 30.45
CA SER A 505 0.11 -32.04 29.83
C SER A 505 0.25 -32.68 28.46
N ILE A 506 1.25 -32.28 27.67
CA ILE A 506 1.46 -32.83 26.33
C ILE A 506 1.96 -34.28 26.35
N GLU A 507 2.84 -34.62 27.29
CA GLU A 507 3.29 -36.01 27.48
C GLU A 507 2.09 -36.91 27.83
N ARG A 508 1.17 -36.39 28.65
CA ARG A 508 -0.07 -37.11 28.96
C ARG A 508 -0.99 -37.25 27.75
N ILE A 509 -1.17 -36.19 26.97
CA ILE A 509 -1.96 -36.24 25.73
C ILE A 509 -1.36 -37.24 24.75
N ARG A 510 -0.04 -37.27 24.58
CA ARG A 510 0.66 -38.23 23.71
C ARG A 510 0.37 -39.67 24.10
N GLN A 511 0.32 -39.98 25.40
CA GLN A 511 0.02 -41.32 25.92
C GLN A 511 -1.47 -41.68 25.78
N ASP A 512 -2.36 -40.72 25.96
CA ASP A 512 -3.80 -40.97 26.01
C ASP A 512 -4.49 -40.89 24.65
N ASN A 513 -4.01 -40.04 23.74
CA ASN A 513 -4.59 -39.80 22.41
C ASN A 513 -3.54 -39.24 21.42
N GLU A 514 -3.01 -40.12 20.58
CA GLU A 514 -2.05 -39.74 19.54
C GLU A 514 -2.64 -38.78 18.50
N MET A 515 -3.93 -38.88 18.19
CA MET A 515 -4.65 -37.97 17.28
C MET A 515 -4.63 -36.53 17.82
N ALA A 516 -4.93 -36.35 19.11
CA ALA A 516 -4.90 -35.04 19.76
C ALA A 516 -3.49 -34.46 19.78
N TYR A 517 -2.47 -35.30 19.99
CA TYR A 517 -1.07 -34.91 19.88
C TYR A 517 -0.74 -34.39 18.48
N LYS A 518 -1.11 -35.11 17.41
CA LYS A 518 -0.88 -34.70 16.02
C LYS A 518 -1.59 -33.39 15.69
N ILE A 519 -2.88 -33.29 16.00
CA ILE A 519 -3.68 -32.09 15.77
C ILE A 519 -3.02 -30.86 16.42
N LEU A 520 -2.63 -30.96 17.70
CA LEU A 520 -2.01 -29.84 18.42
C LEU A 520 -0.73 -29.34 17.76
N HIS A 521 0.15 -30.26 17.33
CA HIS A 521 1.45 -29.92 16.77
C HIS A 521 1.34 -29.38 15.33
N VAL A 522 0.38 -29.85 14.53
CA VAL A 522 0.12 -29.30 13.19
C VAL A 522 -0.44 -27.89 13.27
N ILE A 523 -1.50 -27.69 14.07
CA ILE A 523 -2.14 -26.37 14.16
C ILE A 523 -1.24 -25.34 14.86
N ALA A 524 -0.16 -25.80 15.50
CA ALA A 524 0.87 -24.91 15.97
C ALA A 524 1.48 -24.11 14.81
N TYR A 525 1.51 -24.59 13.57
CA TYR A 525 2.13 -23.90 12.42
C TYR A 525 1.15 -23.11 11.52
N VAL A 526 -0.15 -23.12 11.80
CA VAL A 526 -1.14 -22.30 11.09
C VAL A 526 -1.48 -21.02 11.88
N ASN A 527 -2.31 -20.13 11.31
CA ASN A 527 -2.84 -19.00 12.09
C ASN A 527 -3.56 -19.49 13.36
N ASN A 528 -3.28 -18.86 14.50
CA ASN A 528 -3.78 -19.29 15.82
C ASN A 528 -5.25 -18.92 16.08
N GLN A 529 -5.85 -18.14 15.20
CA GLN A 529 -7.24 -17.71 15.22
C GLN A 529 -8.00 -18.29 14.05
N SER A 530 -9.32 -18.37 14.19
CA SER A 530 -10.25 -18.78 13.13
C SER A 530 -9.97 -20.16 12.51
N ILE A 531 -9.38 -21.10 13.25
CA ILE A 531 -8.96 -22.42 12.74
C ILE A 531 -10.20 -23.25 12.34
N PRO A 532 -10.39 -23.58 11.05
CA PRO A 532 -11.51 -24.39 10.60
C PRO A 532 -11.42 -25.83 11.07
N PHE A 533 -12.56 -26.46 11.35
CA PHE A 533 -12.63 -27.89 11.65
C PHE A 533 -12.01 -28.78 10.55
N ALA A 534 -12.01 -28.32 9.29
CA ALA A 534 -11.36 -29.01 8.18
C ALA A 534 -9.84 -29.16 8.38
N ILE A 535 -9.15 -28.13 8.91
CA ILE A 535 -7.72 -28.22 9.23
C ILE A 535 -7.49 -29.25 10.35
N LEU A 536 -8.33 -29.24 11.38
CA LEU A 536 -8.22 -30.21 12.49
C LEU A 536 -8.45 -31.65 12.03
N THR A 537 -9.39 -31.84 11.11
CA THR A 537 -9.69 -33.16 10.54
C THR A 537 -8.52 -33.68 9.72
N ALA A 538 -7.99 -32.84 8.82
CA ALA A 538 -6.81 -33.17 8.03
C ALA A 538 -5.57 -33.46 8.90
N ALA A 539 -5.38 -32.67 9.96
CA ALA A 539 -4.27 -32.84 10.91
C ALA A 539 -4.38 -34.14 11.74
N GLY A 540 -5.61 -34.56 12.06
CA GLY A 540 -5.82 -35.84 12.72
C GLY A 540 -5.47 -37.02 11.80
N LEU A 541 -5.92 -36.95 10.55
CA LEU A 541 -5.83 -38.04 9.58
C LEU A 541 -4.51 -38.06 8.79
N LEU A 542 -3.44 -37.46 9.32
CA LEU A 542 -2.15 -37.28 8.65
C LEU A 542 -1.52 -38.56 8.09
N ASP A 543 -1.70 -39.69 8.78
CA ASP A 543 -1.07 -40.97 8.40
C ASP A 543 -1.97 -41.84 7.50
N ALA A 544 -3.09 -41.31 7.01
CA ALA A 544 -3.91 -42.04 6.04
C ALA A 544 -3.15 -42.16 4.70
N GLU A 545 -2.92 -43.39 4.24
CA GLU A 545 -2.16 -43.67 3.00
C GLU A 545 -2.83 -43.10 1.73
N GLU A 546 -4.14 -42.84 1.78
CA GLU A 546 -4.91 -42.19 0.71
C GLU A 546 -5.82 -41.08 1.27
N TRP A 547 -5.87 -39.92 0.59
CA TRP A 547 -6.82 -38.86 0.91
C TRP A 547 -8.22 -39.24 0.43
N GLU A 548 -8.95 -40.00 1.24
CA GLU A 548 -10.39 -40.18 1.10
C GLU A 548 -11.15 -39.10 1.89
N ALA A 549 -12.38 -38.80 1.46
CA ALA A 549 -13.22 -37.89 2.23
C ALA A 549 -13.45 -38.50 3.63
N PRO A 550 -13.27 -37.74 4.72
CA PRO A 550 -13.36 -38.28 6.06
C PRO A 550 -14.72 -38.91 6.30
N SER A 551 -14.74 -40.14 6.79
CA SER A 551 -15.97 -40.81 7.18
C SER A 551 -16.56 -40.14 8.42
N ARG A 552 -17.85 -40.38 8.69
CA ARG A 552 -18.48 -39.89 9.91
C ARG A 552 -17.77 -40.39 11.19
N GLU A 553 -17.23 -41.61 11.16
CA GLU A 553 -16.46 -42.15 12.27
C GLU A 553 -15.13 -41.41 12.45
N ASP A 554 -14.50 -40.96 11.36
CA ASP A 554 -13.28 -40.13 11.42
C ASP A 554 -13.56 -38.77 12.06
N GLU A 555 -14.64 -38.11 11.64
CA GLU A 555 -15.06 -36.84 12.22
C GLU A 555 -15.36 -36.97 13.71
N GLU A 556 -16.03 -38.05 14.15
CA GLU A 556 -16.29 -38.34 15.56
C GLU A 556 -14.99 -38.56 16.34
N ARG A 557 -14.01 -39.31 15.79
CA ARG A 557 -12.69 -39.49 16.42
C ARG A 557 -11.90 -38.18 16.53
N VAL A 558 -11.99 -37.32 15.52
CA VAL A 558 -11.37 -35.99 15.54
C VAL A 558 -12.05 -35.11 16.60
N LEU A 559 -13.39 -35.14 16.70
CA LEU A 559 -14.12 -34.42 17.73
C LEU A 559 -13.73 -34.88 19.15
N ASP A 560 -13.52 -36.17 19.37
CA ASP A 560 -13.02 -36.70 20.66
C ASP A 560 -11.60 -36.21 20.98
N ALA A 561 -10.73 -36.13 19.96
CA ALA A 561 -9.39 -35.58 20.11
C ALA A 561 -9.42 -34.08 20.41
N VAL A 562 -10.24 -33.31 19.69
CA VAL A 562 -10.48 -31.88 19.91
C VAL A 562 -11.09 -31.62 21.29
N ALA A 563 -12.04 -32.45 21.74
CA ALA A 563 -12.61 -32.37 23.07
C ALA A 563 -11.54 -32.56 24.15
N ARG A 564 -10.58 -33.47 23.95
CA ARG A 564 -9.43 -33.63 24.87
C ARG A 564 -8.54 -32.39 24.87
N LEU A 565 -8.22 -31.81 23.72
CA LEU A 565 -7.44 -30.57 23.66
C LEU A 565 -8.14 -29.41 24.38
N LYS A 566 -9.47 -29.32 24.28
CA LYS A 566 -10.29 -28.37 25.03
C LYS A 566 -10.28 -28.65 26.54
N ASP A 567 -10.43 -29.91 26.94
CA ASP A 567 -10.43 -30.33 28.35
C ASP A 567 -9.13 -29.93 29.07
N PHE A 568 -7.99 -29.99 28.37
CA PHE A 568 -6.68 -29.55 28.88
C PHE A 568 -6.38 -28.06 28.62
N ALA A 569 -7.36 -27.29 28.13
CA ALA A 569 -7.25 -25.84 27.84
C ALA A 569 -6.15 -25.47 26.82
N PHE A 570 -5.90 -26.32 25.81
CA PHE A 570 -5.00 -26.00 24.70
C PHE A 570 -5.66 -25.20 23.58
N ILE A 571 -6.95 -25.45 23.33
CA ILE A 571 -7.74 -24.78 22.30
C ILE A 571 -9.09 -24.30 22.84
N GLY A 572 -9.60 -23.20 22.27
CA GLY A 572 -10.91 -22.61 22.54
C GLY A 572 -11.88 -22.79 21.37
N LEU A 573 -13.15 -22.43 21.60
CA LEU A 573 -14.21 -22.41 20.57
C LEU A 573 -14.68 -20.97 20.35
N GLN A 574 -14.64 -20.51 19.10
CA GLN A 574 -15.12 -19.20 18.68
C GLN A 574 -16.58 -19.28 18.23
N LEU A 575 -17.38 -18.25 18.54
CA LEU A 575 -18.77 -18.17 18.07
C LEU A 575 -18.80 -17.59 16.65
N SER A 576 -19.51 -18.24 15.73
CA SER A 576 -19.85 -17.68 14.42
C SER A 576 -21.37 -17.47 14.34
N GLU A 577 -21.81 -16.22 14.29
CA GLU A 577 -23.22 -15.92 14.04
C GLU A 577 -23.59 -16.40 12.62
N GLY A 578 -24.48 -17.39 12.53
CA GLY A 578 -25.10 -17.82 11.27
C GLY A 578 -24.41 -18.97 10.52
N LYS A 579 -23.25 -19.48 10.94
CA LYS A 579 -22.64 -20.70 10.36
C LYS A 579 -22.68 -21.86 11.36
N ALA A 580 -23.22 -23.00 10.94
CA ALA A 580 -23.23 -24.25 11.72
C ALA A 580 -21.84 -24.92 11.88
N ARG A 581 -20.74 -24.20 11.60
CA ARG A 581 -19.37 -24.73 11.57
C ARG A 581 -18.61 -24.29 12.80
N HIS A 582 -17.99 -25.25 13.50
CA HIS A 582 -17.13 -24.98 14.65
C HIS A 582 -15.81 -24.34 14.19
N ILE A 583 -15.51 -23.17 14.74
CA ILE A 583 -14.27 -22.43 14.53
C ILE A 583 -13.48 -22.48 15.84
N TYR A 584 -12.19 -22.78 15.76
CA TYR A 584 -11.33 -22.99 16.91
C TYR A 584 -10.24 -21.94 17.00
N GLU A 585 -9.74 -21.73 18.22
CA GLU A 585 -8.61 -20.86 18.48
C GLU A 585 -7.56 -21.57 19.34
N MET A 586 -6.30 -21.20 19.16
CA MET A 586 -5.20 -21.60 20.02
C MET A 586 -4.61 -20.35 20.65
N HIS A 587 -4.37 -20.38 21.96
CA HIS A 587 -3.72 -19.26 22.63
C HIS A 587 -2.28 -19.10 22.11
N LYS A 588 -1.84 -17.87 21.77
CA LYS A 588 -0.50 -17.58 21.20
C LYS A 588 0.66 -18.20 21.99
N LEU A 589 0.66 -18.09 23.32
CA LEU A 589 1.68 -18.76 24.15
C LEU A 589 1.66 -20.30 24.08
N VAL A 590 0.47 -20.90 23.90
CA VAL A 590 0.36 -22.37 23.75
C VAL A 590 0.92 -22.79 22.40
N GLN A 591 0.69 -21.98 21.37
CA GLN A 591 1.29 -22.16 20.05
C GLN A 591 2.81 -22.05 20.10
N GLU A 592 3.35 -20.98 20.71
CA GLU A 592 4.79 -20.76 20.88
C GLU A 592 5.43 -21.88 21.72
N ALA A 593 4.81 -22.28 22.84
CA ALA A 593 5.27 -23.40 23.67
C ALA A 593 5.30 -24.72 22.91
N THR A 594 4.29 -24.99 22.07
CA THR A 594 4.22 -26.19 21.24
C THR A 594 5.35 -26.23 20.21
N ARG A 595 5.58 -25.11 19.49
CA ARG A 595 6.70 -25.00 18.55
C ARG A 595 8.05 -25.15 19.23
N TYR A 596 8.24 -24.51 20.39
CA TYR A 596 9.47 -24.64 21.18
C TYR A 596 9.72 -26.06 21.71
N GLY A 597 8.65 -26.80 22.03
CA GLY A 597 8.73 -28.20 22.37
C GLY A 597 9.27 -29.04 21.21
N LEU A 598 8.80 -28.77 20.00
CA LEU A 598 9.24 -29.43 18.76
C LEU A 598 10.65 -29.04 18.33
N SER A 599 11.07 -27.78 18.52
CA SER A 599 12.40 -27.32 18.07
C SER A 599 13.58 -28.03 18.74
N LYS A 600 13.32 -28.80 19.81
CA LYS A 600 14.30 -29.71 20.42
C LYS A 600 14.61 -30.94 19.57
N SER A 601 13.76 -31.27 18.61
CA SER A 601 13.83 -32.42 17.71
C SER A 601 13.63 -31.91 16.29
N THR A 602 14.72 -31.70 15.55
CA THR A 602 14.67 -31.16 14.18
C THR A 602 13.76 -31.98 13.28
N ASP A 603 13.73 -33.30 13.45
CA ASP A 603 12.86 -34.21 12.68
C ASP A 603 11.37 -33.96 12.95
N ASP A 604 10.98 -33.79 14.22
CA ASP A 604 9.57 -33.55 14.59
C ASP A 604 9.11 -32.15 14.14
N GLU A 605 9.95 -31.12 14.34
CA GLU A 605 9.67 -29.76 13.87
C GLU A 605 9.51 -29.70 12.35
N MET A 606 10.39 -30.35 11.60
CA MET A 606 10.30 -30.45 10.13
C MET A 606 9.05 -31.23 9.71
N TYR A 607 8.73 -32.35 10.37
CA TYR A 607 7.55 -33.16 10.07
C TYR A 607 6.24 -32.39 10.24
N PHE A 608 6.02 -31.75 11.39
CA PHE A 608 4.76 -31.06 11.66
C PHE A 608 4.60 -29.74 10.89
N SER A 609 5.68 -29.01 10.65
CA SER A 609 5.64 -27.81 9.81
C SER A 609 5.36 -28.17 8.33
N ARG A 610 5.97 -29.25 7.82
CA ARG A 610 5.68 -29.78 6.48
C ARG A 610 4.23 -30.26 6.35
N ALA A 611 3.75 -30.99 7.35
CA ALA A 611 2.37 -31.45 7.43
C ALA A 611 1.37 -30.28 7.36
N ALA A 612 1.62 -29.21 8.14
CA ALA A 612 0.77 -28.02 8.13
C ALA A 612 0.73 -27.35 6.76
N LEU A 613 1.89 -27.20 6.10
CA LEU A 613 1.97 -26.66 4.74
C LEU A 613 1.19 -27.52 3.74
N GLN A 614 1.36 -28.85 3.77
CA GLN A 614 0.65 -29.75 2.86
C GLN A 614 -0.87 -29.72 3.05
N ILE A 615 -1.33 -29.70 4.30
CA ILE A 615 -2.75 -29.61 4.65
C ILE A 615 -3.36 -28.30 4.15
N VAL A 616 -2.70 -27.17 4.41
CA VAL A 616 -3.23 -25.87 3.97
C VAL A 616 -3.20 -25.78 2.45
N THR A 617 -2.16 -26.27 1.79
CA THR A 617 -2.07 -26.32 0.32
C THR A 617 -3.18 -27.18 -0.31
N SER A 618 -3.58 -28.29 0.31
CA SER A 618 -4.64 -29.16 -0.21
C SER A 618 -6.05 -28.58 0.02
N LEU A 619 -6.25 -27.87 1.13
CA LEU A 619 -7.52 -27.21 1.46
C LEU A 619 -7.69 -25.87 0.73
N PHE A 620 -6.60 -25.17 0.41
CA PHE A 620 -6.65 -23.90 -0.29
C PHE A 620 -7.20 -24.10 -1.72
N PRO A 621 -8.28 -23.41 -2.12
CA PRO A 621 -8.91 -23.69 -3.40
C PRO A 621 -7.97 -23.37 -4.58
N GLY A 622 -7.96 -24.25 -5.59
CA GLY A 622 -7.22 -24.00 -6.84
C GLY A 622 -7.91 -22.97 -7.74
N ARG A 623 -7.16 -22.36 -8.68
CA ARG A 623 -7.54 -21.23 -9.58
C ARG A 623 -8.89 -21.33 -10.31
N HIS A 624 -9.56 -22.48 -10.30
CA HIS A 624 -10.83 -22.71 -10.99
C HIS A 624 -12.06 -22.84 -10.06
N ARG A 625 -11.90 -22.70 -8.74
CA ARG A 625 -13.03 -22.75 -7.80
C ARG A 625 -13.61 -21.35 -7.56
N LYS A 626 -14.90 -21.23 -7.84
CA LYS A 626 -15.65 -19.98 -7.97
C LYS A 626 -16.14 -19.37 -6.64
N LYS A 627 -16.07 -20.07 -5.51
CA LYS A 627 -16.63 -19.59 -4.23
C LYS A 627 -15.62 -18.74 -3.46
N VAL A 628 -15.81 -17.42 -3.52
CA VAL A 628 -14.98 -16.41 -2.86
C VAL A 628 -14.91 -16.63 -1.34
N GLU A 629 -15.97 -17.14 -0.72
CA GLU A 629 -16.03 -17.37 0.73
C GLU A 629 -15.11 -18.51 1.20
N GLU A 630 -14.77 -19.45 0.32
CA GLU A 630 -13.87 -20.56 0.65
C GLU A 630 -12.40 -20.10 0.69
N TYR A 631 -12.02 -19.10 -0.11
CA TYR A 631 -10.67 -18.52 -0.06
C TYR A 631 -10.43 -17.76 1.25
N GLU A 632 -11.36 -16.86 1.60
CA GLU A 632 -11.22 -16.00 2.80
C GLU A 632 -11.02 -16.80 4.09
N GLU A 633 -11.56 -18.02 4.16
CA GLU A 633 -11.42 -18.91 5.32
C GLU A 633 -9.96 -19.40 5.50
N TYR A 634 -9.18 -19.51 4.43
CA TYR A 634 -7.83 -20.10 4.46
C TYR A 634 -6.69 -19.11 4.19
N VAL A 635 -6.94 -17.90 3.69
CA VAL A 635 -5.88 -16.91 3.36
C VAL A 635 -4.91 -16.69 4.53
N ALA A 636 -5.43 -16.41 5.73
CA ALA A 636 -4.58 -16.17 6.90
C ALA A 636 -3.77 -17.41 7.30
N HIS A 637 -4.32 -18.63 7.11
CA HIS A 637 -3.59 -19.87 7.37
C HIS A 637 -2.52 -20.12 6.31
N ALA A 638 -2.77 -19.81 5.04
CA ALA A 638 -1.82 -19.96 3.93
C ALA A 638 -0.62 -19.04 4.09
N VAL A 639 -0.85 -17.77 4.46
CA VAL A 639 0.22 -16.82 4.80
C VAL A 639 1.04 -17.34 6.00
N ALA A 640 0.37 -17.79 7.06
CA ALA A 640 1.04 -18.27 8.28
C ALA A 640 1.93 -19.51 8.04
N VAL A 641 1.51 -20.49 7.23
CA VAL A 641 2.35 -21.67 6.93
C VAL A 641 3.55 -21.31 6.07
N GLY A 642 3.46 -20.26 5.24
CA GLY A 642 4.55 -19.75 4.41
C GLY A 642 5.74 -19.17 5.21
N GLU A 643 5.52 -18.77 6.45
CA GLU A 643 6.60 -18.34 7.36
C GLU A 643 7.56 -19.48 7.72
N TRP A 644 7.06 -20.73 7.69
CA TRP A 644 7.80 -21.92 8.13
C TRP A 644 8.51 -22.65 7.00
N ALA A 645 8.51 -22.12 5.78
CA ALA A 645 9.08 -22.77 4.60
C ALA A 645 10.53 -23.24 4.79
N ALA A 646 11.39 -22.39 5.37
CA ALA A 646 12.78 -22.73 5.67
C ALA A 646 12.94 -23.77 6.80
N THR A 647 11.91 -23.95 7.63
CA THR A 647 11.92 -24.94 8.71
C THR A 647 11.54 -26.33 8.19
N CYS A 648 10.66 -26.40 7.20
CA CYS A 648 10.28 -27.66 6.56
C CYS A 648 11.11 -28.01 5.30
N GLU A 649 12.05 -27.15 4.89
CA GLU A 649 12.81 -27.24 3.64
C GLU A 649 11.88 -27.39 2.42
N GLN A 650 10.86 -26.53 2.35
CA GLN A 650 9.84 -26.52 1.30
C GLN A 650 9.58 -25.10 0.77
N GLU A 651 10.65 -24.36 0.50
CA GLU A 651 10.60 -22.99 -0.03
C GLU A 651 9.81 -22.91 -1.34
N GLU A 652 10.02 -23.86 -2.26
CA GLU A 652 9.29 -23.91 -3.53
C GLU A 652 7.78 -24.12 -3.32
N ALA A 653 7.40 -25.15 -2.55
CA ALA A 653 5.99 -25.47 -2.30
C ALA A 653 5.27 -24.37 -1.51
N ALA A 654 5.95 -23.73 -0.55
CA ALA A 654 5.43 -22.58 0.16
C ALA A 654 5.25 -21.38 -0.79
N SER A 655 6.22 -21.13 -1.68
CA SER A 655 6.10 -20.06 -2.67
C SER A 655 4.93 -20.30 -3.63
N GLU A 656 4.64 -21.55 -4.01
CA GLU A 656 3.50 -21.89 -4.87
C GLU A 656 2.16 -21.66 -4.17
N LEU A 657 2.03 -22.03 -2.90
CA LEU A 657 0.84 -21.73 -2.11
C LEU A 657 0.61 -20.22 -2.00
N LEU A 658 1.66 -19.46 -1.69
CA LEU A 658 1.58 -18.01 -1.57
C LEU A 658 1.28 -17.35 -2.93
N ASP A 659 1.77 -17.88 -4.05
CA ASP A 659 1.44 -17.42 -5.42
C ASP A 659 -0.09 -17.49 -5.65
N ARG A 660 -0.75 -18.56 -5.20
CA ARG A 660 -2.22 -18.69 -5.27
C ARG A 660 -2.94 -17.67 -4.37
N VAL A 661 -2.34 -17.32 -3.23
CA VAL A 661 -2.86 -16.25 -2.35
C VAL A 661 -2.69 -14.90 -3.04
N SER A 662 -1.54 -14.64 -3.66
CA SER A 662 -1.26 -13.42 -4.41
C SER A 662 -2.24 -13.21 -5.57
N ASP A 663 -2.50 -14.26 -6.37
CA ASP A 663 -3.52 -14.22 -7.43
C ASP A 663 -4.90 -13.87 -6.89
N TYR A 664 -5.30 -14.51 -5.79
CA TYR A 664 -6.58 -14.22 -5.15
C TYR A 664 -6.65 -12.76 -4.68
N LEU A 665 -5.59 -12.22 -4.08
CA LEU A 665 -5.55 -10.83 -3.63
C LEU A 665 -5.54 -9.84 -4.82
N TYR A 666 -4.90 -10.20 -5.94
CA TYR A 666 -4.93 -9.45 -7.20
C TYR A 666 -6.35 -9.32 -7.74
N ASP A 667 -7.06 -10.45 -7.88
CA ASP A 667 -8.43 -10.50 -8.40
C ASP A 667 -9.42 -9.69 -7.53
N ARG A 668 -9.07 -9.49 -6.26
CA ARG A 668 -9.85 -8.69 -5.30
C ARG A 668 -9.40 -7.25 -5.18
N GLY A 669 -8.33 -6.83 -5.87
CA GLY A 669 -7.74 -5.51 -5.72
C GLY A 669 -7.23 -5.21 -4.30
N ARG A 670 -6.87 -6.24 -3.53
CA ARG A 670 -6.36 -6.14 -2.15
C ARG A 670 -4.84 -5.91 -2.17
N TRP A 671 -4.42 -4.82 -2.81
CA TRP A 671 -3.02 -4.53 -3.14
C TRP A 671 -2.10 -4.43 -1.92
N ARG A 672 -2.60 -3.91 -0.79
CA ARG A 672 -1.79 -3.78 0.45
C ARG A 672 -1.51 -5.12 1.11
N GLU A 673 -2.50 -6.01 1.16
CA GLU A 673 -2.31 -7.37 1.69
C GLU A 673 -1.46 -8.22 0.76
N ARG A 674 -1.47 -7.93 -0.55
CA ARG A 674 -0.70 -8.64 -1.56
C ARG A 674 0.79 -8.34 -1.48
N GLU A 675 1.18 -7.10 -1.18
CA GLU A 675 2.59 -6.67 -1.11
C GLU A 675 3.47 -7.55 -0.21
N PRO A 676 3.15 -7.78 1.08
CA PRO A 676 3.98 -8.64 1.94
C PRO A 676 3.98 -10.10 1.48
N VAL A 677 2.92 -10.56 0.80
CA VAL A 677 2.85 -11.91 0.22
C VAL A 677 3.78 -12.02 -0.99
N ASP A 678 3.73 -11.05 -1.91
CA ASP A 678 4.61 -10.98 -3.09
C ASP A 678 6.09 -10.86 -2.69
N GLY A 679 6.39 -10.01 -1.70
CA GLY A 679 7.73 -9.89 -1.13
C GLY A 679 8.23 -11.23 -0.56
N ARG A 680 7.38 -11.95 0.18
CA ARG A 680 7.72 -13.26 0.74
C ARG A 680 7.93 -14.33 -0.34
N ILE A 681 7.11 -14.34 -1.39
CA ILE A 681 7.27 -15.25 -2.54
C ILE A 681 8.63 -15.01 -3.21
N LEU A 682 8.98 -13.74 -3.42
CA LEU A 682 10.25 -13.35 -4.02
C LEU A 682 11.44 -13.85 -3.18
N GLU A 683 11.43 -13.61 -1.87
CA GLU A 683 12.47 -14.11 -0.97
C GLU A 683 12.64 -15.64 -1.05
N LEU A 684 11.53 -16.38 -0.99
CA LEU A 684 11.55 -17.85 -1.03
C LEU A 684 12.08 -18.39 -2.37
N ARG A 685 11.64 -17.81 -3.49
CA ARG A 685 12.09 -18.23 -4.83
C ARG A 685 13.54 -17.82 -5.10
N GLN A 686 13.99 -16.67 -4.61
CA GLN A 686 15.41 -16.28 -4.66
C GLN A 686 16.29 -17.26 -3.88
N GLN A 687 15.85 -17.70 -2.69
CA GLN A 687 16.59 -18.67 -1.87
C GLN A 687 16.65 -20.06 -2.51
N ALA A 688 15.54 -20.55 -3.06
CA ALA A 688 15.46 -21.90 -3.61
C ALA A 688 16.00 -22.03 -5.04
N LEU A 689 15.67 -21.06 -5.90
CA LEU A 689 15.86 -21.15 -7.36
C LEU A 689 16.93 -20.17 -7.88
N GLY A 690 17.30 -19.16 -7.08
CA GLY A 690 18.19 -18.08 -7.48
C GLY A 690 17.48 -16.92 -8.18
N GLU A 691 18.21 -15.80 -8.36
CA GLU A 691 17.69 -14.55 -8.93
C GLU A 691 17.30 -14.67 -10.41
N GLU A 692 18.06 -15.41 -11.21
CA GLU A 692 17.86 -15.52 -12.66
C GLU A 692 16.79 -16.55 -13.07
N HIS A 693 16.18 -17.25 -12.10
CA HIS A 693 15.17 -18.27 -12.41
C HIS A 693 13.88 -17.61 -12.93
N PRO A 694 13.22 -18.14 -13.98
CA PRO A 694 12.01 -17.54 -14.56
C PRO A 694 10.89 -17.26 -13.55
N ASP A 695 10.67 -18.17 -12.59
CA ASP A 695 9.66 -17.97 -11.54
C ASP A 695 10.03 -16.86 -10.54
N THR A 696 11.32 -16.68 -10.24
CA THR A 696 11.82 -15.58 -9.41
C THR A 696 11.59 -14.25 -10.11
N ILE A 697 11.95 -14.18 -11.40
CA ILE A 697 11.74 -13.01 -12.24
C ILE A 697 10.23 -12.69 -12.39
N ARG A 698 9.37 -13.72 -12.52
CA ARG A 698 7.91 -13.53 -12.50
C ARG A 698 7.42 -12.93 -11.19
N SER A 699 7.97 -13.37 -10.06
CA SER A 699 7.61 -12.85 -8.73
C SER A 699 7.98 -11.38 -8.58
N MET A 700 9.16 -10.98 -9.07
CA MET A 700 9.57 -9.59 -9.15
C MET A 700 8.59 -8.75 -9.98
N ALA A 701 8.19 -9.23 -11.15
CA ALA A 701 7.22 -8.54 -12.00
C ALA A 701 5.84 -8.39 -11.33
N ASN A 702 5.39 -9.40 -10.58
CA ASN A 702 4.16 -9.33 -9.81
C ASN A 702 4.24 -8.31 -8.68
N LEU A 703 5.38 -8.21 -7.99
CA LEU A 703 5.61 -7.20 -6.96
C LEU A 703 5.62 -5.78 -7.54
N ALA A 704 6.27 -5.57 -8.69
CA ALA A 704 6.20 -4.33 -9.47
C ALA A 704 4.75 -3.94 -9.81
N THR A 705 3.96 -4.92 -10.29
CA THR A 705 2.52 -4.72 -10.54
C THR A 705 1.77 -4.29 -9.28
N THR A 706 2.10 -4.87 -8.13
CA THR A 706 1.51 -4.48 -6.84
C THR A 706 1.87 -3.05 -6.47
N TYR A 707 3.12 -2.60 -6.68
CA TYR A 707 3.51 -1.20 -6.46
C TYR A 707 2.82 -0.23 -7.43
N HIS A 708 2.74 -0.58 -8.72
CA HIS A 708 2.02 0.21 -9.72
C HIS A 708 0.55 0.42 -9.32
N ALA A 709 -0.13 -0.64 -8.89
CA ALA A 709 -1.53 -0.58 -8.46
C ALA A 709 -1.75 0.23 -7.17
N GLN A 710 -0.71 0.38 -6.35
CA GLN A 710 -0.73 1.27 -5.17
C GLN A 710 -0.36 2.73 -5.50
N GLY A 711 -0.01 3.05 -6.76
CA GLY A 711 0.45 4.38 -7.16
C GLY A 711 1.92 4.66 -6.80
N ARG A 712 2.68 3.63 -6.42
CA ARG A 712 4.10 3.69 -6.06
C ARG A 712 4.96 3.45 -7.30
N TYR A 713 4.96 4.43 -8.20
CA TYR A 713 5.53 4.28 -9.55
C TYR A 713 7.06 4.22 -9.57
N ASP A 714 7.74 4.84 -8.59
CA ASP A 714 9.20 4.83 -8.52
C ASP A 714 9.73 3.45 -8.14
N GLU A 715 9.11 2.79 -7.15
CA GLU A 715 9.45 1.41 -6.78
C GLU A 715 9.07 0.40 -7.87
N ASP A 716 7.97 0.63 -8.59
CA ASP A 716 7.64 -0.16 -9.79
C ASP A 716 8.71 0.00 -10.88
N GLU A 717 9.12 1.24 -11.21
CA GLU A 717 10.15 1.51 -12.21
C GLU A 717 11.47 0.79 -11.91
N GLU A 718 11.92 0.84 -10.64
CA GLU A 718 13.15 0.18 -10.20
C GLU A 718 13.08 -1.33 -10.45
N ILE A 719 12.01 -1.98 -9.98
CA ILE A 719 11.84 -3.42 -10.12
C ILE A 719 11.59 -3.82 -11.58
N SER A 720 10.73 -3.11 -12.29
CA SER A 720 10.40 -3.38 -13.69
C SER A 720 11.61 -3.25 -14.62
N THR A 721 12.49 -2.28 -14.36
CA THR A 721 13.78 -2.14 -15.06
C THR A 721 14.67 -3.35 -14.79
N ARG A 722 14.77 -3.78 -13.52
CA ARG A 722 15.56 -4.95 -13.14
C ARG A 722 15.02 -6.24 -13.76
N VAL A 723 13.70 -6.44 -13.76
CA VAL A 723 13.02 -7.57 -14.43
C VAL A 723 13.36 -7.59 -15.91
N LEU A 724 13.30 -6.44 -16.59
CA LEU A 724 13.59 -6.33 -18.01
C LEU A 724 15.04 -6.73 -18.32
N GLU A 725 16.01 -6.28 -17.51
CA GLU A 725 17.42 -6.67 -17.66
C GLU A 725 17.63 -8.18 -17.50
N LEU A 726 17.03 -8.78 -16.48
CA LEU A 726 17.14 -10.22 -16.21
C LEU A 726 16.48 -11.05 -17.32
N ARG A 727 15.28 -10.69 -17.79
CA ARG A 727 14.60 -11.38 -18.90
C ARG A 727 15.37 -11.24 -20.20
N ARG A 728 15.92 -10.06 -20.49
CA ARG A 728 16.79 -9.85 -21.65
C ARG A 728 18.02 -10.75 -21.62
N LYS A 729 18.65 -10.91 -20.45
CA LYS A 729 19.82 -11.79 -20.27
C LYS A 729 19.46 -13.28 -20.39
N ALA A 730 18.36 -13.70 -19.78
CA ALA A 730 17.98 -15.11 -19.68
C ALA A 730 17.27 -15.65 -20.94
N LEU A 731 16.37 -14.84 -21.53
CA LEU A 731 15.44 -15.26 -22.59
C LEU A 731 15.70 -14.56 -23.93
N GLY A 732 16.42 -13.44 -23.91
CA GLY A 732 16.67 -12.60 -25.09
C GLY A 732 15.60 -11.54 -25.32
N GLU A 733 15.86 -10.65 -26.29
CA GLU A 733 15.02 -9.47 -26.56
C GLU A 733 13.66 -9.82 -27.20
N GLU A 734 13.60 -10.88 -28.02
CA GLU A 734 12.39 -11.25 -28.77
C GLU A 734 11.44 -12.17 -27.98
N HIS A 735 11.81 -12.56 -26.75
CA HIS A 735 10.97 -13.44 -25.95
C HIS A 735 9.69 -12.72 -25.49
N PRO A 736 8.50 -13.37 -25.55
CA PRO A 736 7.23 -12.75 -25.14
C PRO A 736 7.28 -12.09 -23.76
N ASP A 737 7.88 -12.74 -22.76
CA ASP A 737 7.99 -12.18 -21.41
C ASP A 737 8.88 -10.93 -21.33
N THR A 738 9.95 -10.85 -22.13
CA THR A 738 10.81 -9.66 -22.21
C THR A 738 10.04 -8.51 -22.84
N ILE A 739 9.30 -8.81 -23.92
CA ILE A 739 8.46 -7.82 -24.61
C ILE A 739 7.34 -7.33 -23.69
N SER A 740 6.73 -8.20 -22.89
CA SER A 740 5.72 -7.81 -21.90
C SER A 740 6.32 -6.89 -20.83
N SER A 741 7.49 -7.21 -20.26
CA SER A 741 8.16 -6.30 -19.31
C SER A 741 8.48 -4.93 -19.90
N MET A 742 8.84 -4.86 -21.19
CA MET A 742 8.99 -3.57 -21.87
C MET A 742 7.67 -2.80 -21.94
N ALA A 743 6.57 -3.48 -22.24
CA ALA A 743 5.25 -2.86 -22.31
C ALA A 743 4.78 -2.34 -20.92
N ASP A 744 5.07 -3.10 -19.87
CA ASP A 744 4.72 -2.76 -18.49
C ASP A 744 5.51 -1.53 -18.05
N LEU A 745 6.83 -1.50 -18.25
CA LEU A 745 7.67 -0.34 -17.96
C LEU A 745 7.25 0.91 -18.75
N ALA A 746 6.86 0.75 -20.02
CA ALA A 746 6.33 1.87 -20.80
C ALA A 746 4.98 2.38 -20.28
N THR A 747 4.22 1.55 -19.57
CA THR A 747 2.99 1.96 -18.90
C THR A 747 3.31 2.75 -17.65
N THR A 748 4.29 2.32 -16.86
CA THR A 748 4.81 3.08 -15.71
C THR A 748 5.28 4.49 -16.12
N TYR A 749 6.09 4.60 -17.18
CA TYR A 749 6.53 5.89 -17.71
C TYR A 749 5.36 6.77 -18.20
N ASN A 750 4.37 6.17 -18.85
CA ASN A 750 3.19 6.90 -19.29
C ASN A 750 2.42 7.48 -18.09
N THR A 751 2.26 6.71 -17.01
CA THR A 751 1.57 7.14 -15.79
C THR A 751 2.36 8.22 -15.02
N GLN A 752 3.69 8.19 -15.06
CA GLN A 752 4.56 9.25 -14.53
C GLN A 752 4.59 10.53 -15.40
N GLY A 753 3.94 10.54 -16.57
CA GLY A 753 3.96 11.66 -17.52
C GLY A 753 5.20 11.71 -18.42
N ARG A 754 6.05 10.68 -18.40
CA ARG A 754 7.27 10.55 -19.21
C ARG A 754 6.95 9.96 -20.59
N TYR A 755 6.17 10.70 -21.37
CA TYR A 755 5.56 10.20 -22.61
C TYR A 755 6.56 9.82 -23.69
N ASP A 756 7.69 10.53 -23.82
CA ASP A 756 8.70 10.26 -24.86
C ASP A 756 9.44 8.93 -24.64
N GLU A 757 9.69 8.58 -23.39
CA GLU A 757 10.30 7.30 -23.02
C GLU A 757 9.30 6.16 -23.19
N ALA A 758 8.04 6.39 -22.79
CA ALA A 758 6.94 5.45 -23.06
C ALA A 758 6.76 5.20 -24.57
N GLU A 759 6.78 6.24 -25.40
CA GLU A 759 6.69 6.14 -26.86
C GLU A 759 7.84 5.31 -27.43
N THR A 760 9.08 5.64 -27.04
CA THR A 760 10.29 4.95 -27.52
C THR A 760 10.19 3.44 -27.28
N ILE A 761 9.75 3.06 -26.08
CA ILE A 761 9.59 1.64 -25.72
C ILE A 761 8.38 1.03 -26.44
N ARG A 762 7.23 1.71 -26.50
CA ARG A 762 6.00 1.21 -27.16
C ARG A 762 6.20 0.96 -28.65
N VAL A 763 6.91 1.84 -29.36
CA VAL A 763 7.27 1.64 -30.77
C VAL A 763 8.10 0.37 -30.94
N LYS A 764 9.13 0.19 -30.11
CA LYS A 764 9.97 -1.00 -30.14
C LYS A 764 9.20 -2.29 -29.81
N VAL A 765 8.32 -2.26 -28.80
CA VAL A 765 7.43 -3.38 -28.45
C VAL A 765 6.53 -3.74 -29.62
N LEU A 766 5.94 -2.75 -30.28
CA LEU A 766 5.06 -2.95 -31.43
C LEU A 766 5.81 -3.61 -32.61
N GLU A 767 7.03 -3.17 -32.89
CA GLU A 767 7.88 -3.78 -33.92
C GLU A 767 8.21 -5.24 -33.60
N LEU A 768 8.59 -5.54 -32.36
CA LEU A 768 8.91 -6.89 -31.89
C LEU A 768 7.69 -7.82 -31.96
N ARG A 769 6.52 -7.39 -31.44
CA ARG A 769 5.28 -8.17 -31.50
C ARG A 769 4.81 -8.40 -32.92
N ARG A 770 4.88 -7.38 -33.78
CA ARG A 770 4.55 -7.52 -35.21
C ARG A 770 5.44 -8.55 -35.89
N LYS A 771 6.74 -8.58 -35.58
CA LYS A 771 7.68 -9.57 -36.13
C LYS A 771 7.41 -10.98 -35.61
N ALA A 772 7.15 -11.14 -34.32
CA ALA A 772 7.02 -12.44 -33.67
C ALA A 772 5.64 -13.09 -33.87
N LEU A 773 4.56 -12.30 -33.79
CA LEU A 773 3.18 -12.77 -33.70
C LEU A 773 2.33 -12.39 -34.93
N GLY A 774 2.80 -11.43 -35.72
CA GLY A 774 2.06 -10.86 -36.83
C GLY A 774 1.15 -9.69 -36.41
N GLU A 775 0.51 -9.08 -37.41
CA GLU A 775 -0.26 -7.84 -37.23
C GLU A 775 -1.66 -8.05 -36.63
N GLU A 776 -2.30 -9.19 -36.91
CA GLU A 776 -3.65 -9.52 -36.41
C GLU A 776 -3.64 -10.14 -35.00
N HIS A 777 -2.46 -10.33 -34.40
CA HIS A 777 -2.38 -10.94 -33.06
C HIS A 777 -2.90 -9.97 -31.99
N PRO A 778 -3.71 -10.43 -31.00
CA PRO A 778 -4.26 -9.59 -29.94
C PRO A 778 -3.21 -8.69 -29.26
N ASP A 779 -2.05 -9.24 -28.89
CA ASP A 779 -0.97 -8.49 -28.24
C ASP A 779 -0.38 -7.37 -29.11
N THR A 780 -0.30 -7.58 -30.42
CA THR A 780 0.16 -6.56 -31.38
C THR A 780 -0.88 -5.44 -31.48
N ILE A 781 -2.16 -5.80 -31.57
CA ILE A 781 -3.27 -4.86 -31.60
C ILE A 781 -3.32 -4.05 -30.29
N SER A 782 -3.13 -4.69 -29.14
CA SER A 782 -3.08 -4.00 -27.85
C SER A 782 -1.89 -3.04 -27.76
N SER A 783 -0.72 -3.40 -28.28
CA SER A 783 0.41 -2.46 -28.37
C SER A 783 0.13 -1.25 -29.27
N MET A 784 -0.60 -1.45 -30.38
CA MET A 784 -1.06 -0.34 -31.22
C MET A 784 -2.01 0.57 -30.45
N ALA A 785 -2.98 0.01 -29.74
CA ALA A 785 -3.92 0.78 -28.92
C ALA A 785 -3.20 1.60 -27.85
N SER A 786 -2.25 0.99 -27.12
CA SER A 786 -1.45 1.70 -26.12
C SER A 786 -0.63 2.84 -26.74
N LEU A 787 0.03 2.62 -27.88
CA LEU A 787 0.77 3.68 -28.57
C LEU A 787 -0.14 4.84 -28.99
N ALA A 788 -1.34 4.54 -29.51
CA ALA A 788 -2.32 5.57 -29.85
C ALA A 788 -2.77 6.38 -28.63
N THR A 789 -2.90 5.74 -27.46
CA THR A 789 -3.21 6.44 -26.22
C THR A 789 -2.07 7.37 -25.80
N THR A 790 -0.79 6.97 -25.95
CA THR A 790 0.35 7.88 -25.71
C THR A 790 0.33 9.09 -26.63
N TYR A 791 0.02 8.90 -27.92
CA TYR A 791 -0.13 10.02 -28.85
C TYR A 791 -1.30 10.93 -28.49
N ASN A 792 -2.41 10.36 -28.04
CA ASN A 792 -3.56 11.13 -27.58
C ASN A 792 -3.19 12.00 -26.35
N THR A 793 -2.48 11.43 -25.36
CA THR A 793 -2.02 12.17 -24.18
C THR A 793 -0.97 13.24 -24.49
N GLN A 794 -0.16 13.05 -25.55
CA GLN A 794 0.78 14.06 -26.07
C GLN A 794 0.08 15.16 -26.92
N GLY A 795 -1.23 15.06 -27.16
CA GLY A 795 -1.97 15.98 -28.05
C GLY A 795 -1.76 15.73 -29.55
N ARG A 796 -1.12 14.61 -29.92
CA ARG A 796 -0.86 14.19 -31.30
C ARG A 796 -2.05 13.39 -31.86
N TYR A 797 -3.20 14.06 -31.95
CA TYR A 797 -4.48 13.40 -32.21
C TYR A 797 -4.57 12.71 -33.59
N ASP A 798 -3.96 13.27 -34.63
CA ASP A 798 -4.02 12.69 -35.99
C ASP A 798 -3.28 11.34 -36.09
N GLU A 799 -2.16 11.21 -35.36
CA GLU A 799 -1.41 9.96 -35.28
C GLU A 799 -2.15 8.93 -34.42
N ALA A 800 -2.78 9.38 -33.34
CA ALA A 800 -3.66 8.54 -32.53
C ALA A 800 -4.85 8.01 -33.34
N GLU A 801 -5.53 8.87 -34.11
CA GLU A 801 -6.65 8.50 -35.00
C GLU A 801 -6.23 7.43 -36.00
N THR A 802 -5.11 7.65 -36.70
CA THR A 802 -4.61 6.73 -37.73
C THR A 802 -4.44 5.32 -37.15
N ILE A 803 -3.89 5.21 -35.93
CA ILE A 803 -3.70 3.93 -35.27
C ILE A 803 -5.03 3.36 -34.73
N ARG A 804 -5.88 4.19 -34.11
CA ARG A 804 -7.18 3.77 -33.54
C ARG A 804 -8.14 3.23 -34.59
N VAL A 805 -8.23 3.86 -35.76
CA VAL A 805 -9.02 3.35 -36.90
C VAL A 805 -8.54 1.96 -37.31
N LYS A 806 -7.23 1.77 -37.43
CA LYS A 806 -6.65 0.46 -37.78
C LYS A 806 -6.88 -0.60 -36.70
N VAL A 807 -6.75 -0.24 -35.43
CA VAL A 807 -7.05 -1.13 -34.29
C VAL A 807 -8.52 -1.56 -34.32
N LEU A 808 -9.44 -0.63 -34.56
CA LEU A 808 -10.87 -0.89 -34.65
C LEU A 808 -11.19 -1.85 -35.81
N GLU A 809 -10.61 -1.63 -36.99
CA GLU A 809 -10.76 -2.53 -38.14
C GLU A 809 -10.27 -3.96 -37.83
N LEU A 810 -9.10 -4.09 -37.21
CA LEU A 810 -8.52 -5.37 -36.85
C LEU A 810 -9.37 -6.10 -35.79
N ARG A 811 -9.81 -5.41 -34.72
CA ARG A 811 -10.65 -6.01 -33.67
C ARG A 811 -12.03 -6.39 -34.19
N ARG A 812 -12.65 -5.54 -35.03
CA ARG A 812 -13.93 -5.84 -35.68
C ARG A 812 -13.83 -7.10 -36.55
N LYS A 813 -12.73 -7.27 -37.30
CA LYS A 813 -12.49 -8.46 -38.13
C LYS A 813 -12.25 -9.72 -37.28
N ALA A 814 -11.48 -9.62 -36.20
CA ALA A 814 -11.07 -10.76 -35.40
C ALA A 814 -12.12 -11.22 -34.39
N LEU A 815 -12.85 -10.29 -33.77
CA LEU A 815 -13.70 -10.52 -32.59
C LEU A 815 -15.17 -10.20 -32.85
N GLY A 816 -15.48 -9.42 -33.89
CA GLY A 816 -16.83 -8.92 -34.18
C GLY A 816 -17.09 -7.56 -33.53
N GLU A 817 -18.27 -6.99 -33.84
CA GLU A 817 -18.66 -5.63 -33.41
C GLU A 817 -19.09 -5.56 -31.94
N GLU A 818 -19.79 -6.59 -31.46
CA GLU A 818 -20.32 -6.68 -30.08
C GLU A 818 -19.25 -7.06 -29.04
N HIS A 819 -18.02 -7.34 -29.46
CA HIS A 819 -16.97 -7.75 -28.53
C HIS A 819 -16.52 -6.55 -27.66
N PRO A 820 -16.34 -6.72 -26.33
CA PRO A 820 -15.92 -5.63 -25.44
C PRO A 820 -14.71 -4.84 -25.93
N ASP A 821 -13.63 -5.51 -26.36
CA ASP A 821 -12.44 -4.83 -26.90
C ASP A 821 -12.73 -3.99 -28.15
N THR A 822 -13.66 -4.42 -29.01
CA THR A 822 -14.06 -3.64 -30.19
C THR A 822 -14.82 -2.40 -29.77
N ILE A 823 -15.76 -2.55 -28.83
CA ILE A 823 -16.54 -1.45 -28.26
C ILE A 823 -15.62 -0.43 -27.56
N SER A 824 -14.63 -0.89 -26.78
CA SER A 824 -13.65 0.01 -26.15
C SER A 824 -12.80 0.76 -27.18
N SER A 825 -12.44 0.12 -28.29
CA SER A 825 -11.72 0.79 -29.39
C SER A 825 -12.56 1.86 -30.08
N MET A 826 -13.88 1.66 -30.15
CA MET A 826 -14.82 2.67 -30.64
C MET A 826 -14.88 3.85 -29.68
N ALA A 827 -15.03 3.60 -28.38
CA ALA A 827 -15.04 4.65 -27.35
C ALA A 827 -13.73 5.47 -27.35
N ASP A 828 -12.59 4.80 -27.49
CA ASP A 828 -11.29 5.45 -27.66
C ASP A 828 -11.30 6.36 -28.90
N LEU A 829 -11.70 5.84 -30.07
CA LEU A 829 -11.75 6.66 -31.28
C LEU A 829 -12.66 7.89 -31.13
N ALA A 830 -13.82 7.73 -30.48
CA ALA A 830 -14.74 8.82 -30.17
C ALA A 830 -14.07 9.89 -29.29
N THR A 831 -13.34 9.47 -28.26
CA THR A 831 -12.53 10.37 -27.40
C THR A 831 -11.49 11.16 -28.20
N THR A 832 -10.86 10.55 -29.21
CA THR A 832 -9.93 11.26 -30.10
C THR A 832 -10.65 12.30 -30.96
N TYR A 833 -11.83 11.99 -31.48
CA TYR A 833 -12.66 12.94 -32.23
C TYR A 833 -13.13 14.09 -31.35
N HIS A 834 -13.56 13.81 -30.12
CA HIS A 834 -13.87 14.83 -29.14
C HIS A 834 -12.68 15.77 -28.91
N ALA A 835 -11.48 15.24 -28.69
CA ALA A 835 -10.27 16.03 -28.47
C ALA A 835 -9.84 16.86 -29.71
N GLN A 836 -10.14 16.40 -30.92
CA GLN A 836 -9.95 17.15 -32.17
C GLN A 836 -11.03 18.23 -32.38
N GLY A 837 -12.08 18.28 -31.56
CA GLY A 837 -13.25 19.15 -31.75
C GLY A 837 -14.22 18.68 -32.85
N ARG A 838 -14.10 17.43 -33.26
CA ARG A 838 -14.95 16.76 -34.27
C ARG A 838 -16.13 16.09 -33.57
N TYR A 839 -17.00 16.91 -33.00
CA TYR A 839 -18.07 16.43 -32.11
C TYR A 839 -19.17 15.64 -32.83
N ASP A 840 -19.39 15.86 -34.13
CA ASP A 840 -20.41 15.12 -34.90
C ASP A 840 -19.97 13.66 -35.10
N GLU A 841 -18.69 13.42 -35.41
CA GLU A 841 -18.15 12.06 -35.51
C GLU A 841 -18.03 11.36 -34.16
N ASP A 842 -17.74 12.11 -33.09
CA ASP A 842 -17.80 11.60 -31.72
C ASP A 842 -19.21 11.17 -31.34
N GLU A 843 -20.22 12.03 -31.57
CA GLU A 843 -21.63 11.72 -31.28
C GLU A 843 -22.08 10.42 -31.98
N GLU A 844 -21.74 10.24 -33.26
CA GLU A 844 -22.09 9.04 -34.02
C GLU A 844 -21.52 7.77 -33.35
N ILE A 845 -20.23 7.80 -32.97
CA ILE A 845 -19.57 6.64 -32.38
C ILE A 845 -20.00 6.42 -30.93
N SER A 846 -20.05 7.48 -30.12
CA SER A 846 -20.43 7.43 -28.70
C SER A 846 -21.87 6.95 -28.51
N THR A 847 -22.80 7.37 -29.38
CA THR A 847 -24.17 6.83 -29.41
C THR A 847 -24.17 5.33 -29.69
N ARG A 848 -23.40 4.88 -30.68
CA ARG A 848 -23.30 3.46 -31.03
C ARG A 848 -22.67 2.62 -29.90
N VAL A 849 -21.63 3.15 -29.24
CA VAL A 849 -21.01 2.51 -28.07
C VAL A 849 -22.02 2.36 -26.93
N LEU A 850 -22.79 3.41 -26.65
CA LEU A 850 -23.81 3.40 -25.61
C LEU A 850 -24.89 2.34 -25.90
N GLU A 851 -25.38 2.24 -27.13
CA GLU A 851 -26.32 1.20 -27.54
C GLU A 851 -25.77 -0.21 -27.30
N LEU A 852 -24.56 -0.48 -27.77
CA LEU A 852 -23.91 -1.79 -27.64
C LEU A 852 -23.67 -2.16 -26.17
N ARG A 853 -23.18 -1.23 -25.35
CA ARG A 853 -22.97 -1.47 -23.91
C ARG A 853 -24.28 -1.67 -23.17
N ARG A 854 -25.32 -0.91 -23.51
CA ARG A 854 -26.66 -1.07 -22.92
C ARG A 854 -27.27 -2.43 -23.27
N GLU A 855 -27.12 -2.90 -24.50
CA GLU A 855 -27.60 -4.23 -24.92
C GLU A 855 -26.83 -5.38 -24.25
N ALA A 856 -25.50 -5.27 -24.15
CA ALA A 856 -24.65 -6.32 -23.62
C ALA A 856 -24.62 -6.38 -22.07
N LEU A 857 -24.57 -5.22 -21.41
CA LEU A 857 -24.27 -5.11 -19.97
C LEU A 857 -25.46 -4.57 -19.15
N GLY A 858 -26.45 -3.95 -19.80
CA GLY A 858 -27.55 -3.26 -19.15
C GLY A 858 -27.25 -1.79 -18.81
N GLU A 859 -28.27 -1.08 -18.34
CA GLU A 859 -28.23 0.37 -18.09
C GLU A 859 -27.44 0.75 -16.84
N GLU A 860 -27.49 -0.08 -15.79
CA GLU A 860 -26.83 0.17 -14.50
C GLU A 860 -25.33 -0.20 -14.50
N HIS A 861 -24.81 -0.75 -15.60
CA HIS A 861 -23.41 -1.16 -15.65
C HIS A 861 -22.46 0.06 -15.69
N PRO A 862 -21.35 0.08 -14.94
CA PRO A 862 -20.41 1.20 -14.90
C PRO A 862 -19.97 1.69 -16.29
N ASP A 863 -19.57 0.77 -17.18
CA ASP A 863 -19.16 1.14 -18.54
C ASP A 863 -20.28 1.78 -19.38
N THR A 864 -21.54 1.37 -19.17
CA THR A 864 -22.70 1.98 -19.84
C THR A 864 -22.92 3.39 -19.31
N ILE A 865 -22.83 3.58 -17.99
CA ILE A 865 -22.96 4.88 -17.34
C ILE A 865 -21.84 5.83 -17.78
N SER A 866 -20.60 5.34 -17.90
CA SER A 866 -19.48 6.15 -18.41
C SER A 866 -19.71 6.59 -19.85
N SER A 867 -20.20 5.71 -20.73
CA SER A 867 -20.58 6.10 -22.09
C SER A 867 -21.72 7.11 -22.16
N MET A 868 -22.66 7.08 -21.21
CA MET A 868 -23.67 8.13 -21.09
C MET A 868 -23.02 9.47 -20.72
N ALA A 869 -22.08 9.48 -19.78
CA ALA A 869 -21.36 10.68 -19.39
C ALA A 869 -20.51 11.26 -20.54
N ASP A 870 -19.83 10.40 -21.30
CA ASP A 870 -19.07 10.80 -22.49
C ASP A 870 -19.98 11.48 -23.53
N LEU A 871 -21.13 10.86 -23.84
CA LEU A 871 -22.10 11.43 -24.79
C LEU A 871 -22.68 12.77 -24.30
N ALA A 872 -22.92 12.91 -22.99
CA ALA A 872 -23.36 14.17 -22.39
C ALA A 872 -22.30 15.27 -22.56
N ALA A 873 -21.02 14.95 -22.36
CA ALA A 873 -19.92 15.87 -22.61
C ALA A 873 -19.84 16.30 -24.09
N THR A 874 -20.07 15.38 -25.03
CA THR A 874 -20.17 15.70 -26.46
C THR A 874 -21.31 16.70 -26.74
N TYR A 875 -22.50 16.47 -26.18
CA TYR A 875 -23.63 17.40 -26.32
C TYR A 875 -23.34 18.77 -25.71
N HIS A 876 -22.70 18.81 -24.54
CA HIS A 876 -22.25 20.06 -23.94
C HIS A 876 -21.30 20.82 -24.87
N ALA A 877 -20.32 20.13 -25.48
CA ALA A 877 -19.36 20.73 -26.40
C ALA A 877 -19.98 21.23 -27.70
N GLN A 878 -21.05 20.58 -28.19
CA GLN A 878 -21.88 21.04 -29.33
C GLN A 878 -22.80 22.23 -28.96
N GLY A 879 -22.93 22.58 -27.68
CA GLY A 879 -23.86 23.61 -27.20
C GLY A 879 -25.32 23.13 -27.06
N ARG A 880 -25.54 21.81 -27.07
CA ARG A 880 -26.83 21.13 -26.90
C ARG A 880 -27.07 20.85 -25.41
N TYR A 881 -27.25 21.94 -24.66
CA TYR A 881 -27.27 21.87 -23.20
C TYR A 881 -28.51 21.18 -22.62
N ASP A 882 -29.63 21.13 -23.34
CA ASP A 882 -30.85 20.47 -22.88
C ASP A 882 -30.68 18.94 -22.90
N GLU A 883 -30.06 18.40 -23.97
CA GLU A 883 -29.74 16.97 -24.06
C GLU A 883 -28.63 16.53 -23.10
N ASP A 884 -27.61 17.38 -22.90
CA ASP A 884 -26.59 17.16 -21.85
C ASP A 884 -27.25 17.11 -20.47
N GLU A 885 -28.10 18.08 -20.11
CA GLU A 885 -28.79 18.08 -18.81
C GLU A 885 -29.60 16.80 -18.58
N GLU A 886 -30.34 16.32 -19.58
CA GLU A 886 -31.12 15.09 -19.48
C GLU A 886 -30.23 13.88 -19.15
N ILE A 887 -29.14 13.70 -19.89
CA ILE A 887 -28.24 12.57 -19.72
C ILE A 887 -27.41 12.70 -18.44
N SER A 888 -26.83 13.87 -18.17
CA SER A 888 -26.03 14.15 -16.97
C SER A 888 -26.84 13.97 -15.68
N THR A 889 -28.12 14.36 -15.68
CA THR A 889 -29.04 14.10 -14.56
C THR A 889 -29.24 12.59 -14.36
N ARG A 890 -29.46 11.84 -15.44
CA ARG A 890 -29.64 10.39 -15.39
C ARG A 890 -28.37 9.66 -14.91
N VAL A 891 -27.21 10.07 -15.39
CA VAL A 891 -25.89 9.56 -14.95
C VAL A 891 -25.70 9.80 -13.45
N LEU A 892 -26.02 11.00 -12.97
CA LEU A 892 -25.93 11.34 -11.55
C LEU A 892 -26.86 10.49 -10.69
N GLU A 893 -28.09 10.25 -11.13
CA GLU A 893 -29.02 9.35 -10.44
C GLU A 893 -28.47 7.92 -10.35
N LEU A 894 -28.03 7.36 -11.49
CA LEU A 894 -27.48 6.00 -11.54
C LEU A 894 -26.21 5.85 -10.69
N ARG A 895 -25.26 6.80 -10.77
CA ARG A 895 -24.04 6.78 -9.94
C ARG A 895 -24.36 6.97 -8.46
N ARG A 896 -25.33 7.83 -8.11
CA ARG A 896 -25.77 8.00 -6.73
C ARG A 896 -26.43 6.73 -6.17
N GLU A 897 -27.24 6.04 -6.96
CA GLU A 897 -27.87 4.77 -6.58
C GLU A 897 -26.85 3.63 -6.44
N ALA A 898 -25.91 3.53 -7.38
CA ALA A 898 -24.94 2.43 -7.44
C ALA A 898 -23.74 2.62 -6.49
N LEU A 899 -23.17 3.82 -6.42
CA LEU A 899 -21.89 4.10 -5.75
C LEU A 899 -22.07 4.94 -4.47
N GLY A 900 -23.24 5.56 -4.29
CA GLY A 900 -23.49 6.49 -3.21
C GLY A 900 -23.02 7.92 -3.53
N GLU A 901 -23.34 8.84 -2.62
CA GLU A 901 -23.17 10.28 -2.84
C GLU A 901 -21.73 10.78 -2.69
N GLU A 902 -20.91 10.11 -1.86
CA GLU A 902 -19.52 10.51 -1.61
C GLU A 902 -18.50 9.90 -2.61
N HIS A 903 -18.96 9.07 -3.56
CA HIS A 903 -18.05 8.45 -4.52
C HIS A 903 -17.49 9.49 -5.51
N PRO A 904 -16.18 9.44 -5.85
CA PRO A 904 -15.55 10.38 -6.79
C PRO A 904 -16.34 10.57 -8.09
N ASP A 905 -16.75 9.48 -8.75
CA ASP A 905 -17.53 9.56 -10.00
C ASP A 905 -18.89 10.24 -9.83
N THR A 906 -19.57 10.04 -8.68
CA THR A 906 -20.83 10.73 -8.38
C THR A 906 -20.58 12.23 -8.19
N ILE A 907 -19.51 12.59 -7.48
CA ILE A 907 -19.09 13.97 -7.25
C ILE A 907 -18.70 14.65 -8.57
N SER A 908 -17.97 13.97 -9.46
CA SER A 908 -17.62 14.50 -10.78
C SER A 908 -18.87 14.73 -11.63
N SER A 909 -19.82 13.78 -11.64
CA SER A 909 -21.12 13.96 -12.33
C SER A 909 -21.92 15.17 -11.80
N MET A 910 -21.85 15.43 -10.49
CA MET A 910 -22.43 16.64 -9.91
C MET A 910 -21.73 17.90 -10.42
N ALA A 911 -20.40 17.89 -10.50
CA ALA A 911 -19.62 19.03 -10.99
C ALA A 911 -19.91 19.31 -12.48
N ASP A 912 -20.06 18.27 -13.29
CA ASP A 912 -20.40 18.36 -14.71
C ASP A 912 -21.80 18.97 -14.89
N LEU A 913 -22.81 18.43 -14.19
CA LEU A 913 -24.17 18.98 -14.22
C LEU A 913 -24.23 20.45 -13.75
N ALA A 914 -23.44 20.80 -12.73
CA ALA A 914 -23.35 22.19 -12.28
C ALA A 914 -22.70 23.10 -13.32
N THR A 915 -21.80 22.57 -14.15
CA THR A 915 -21.20 23.29 -15.26
C THR A 915 -22.23 23.54 -16.37
N THR A 916 -23.07 22.55 -16.69
CA THR A 916 -24.21 22.70 -17.61
C THR A 916 -25.19 23.77 -17.12
N TYR A 917 -25.57 23.76 -15.84
CA TYR A 917 -26.43 24.83 -15.28
C TYR A 917 -25.78 26.21 -15.36
N ASN A 918 -24.48 26.30 -15.13
CA ASN A 918 -23.74 27.55 -15.22
C ASN A 918 -23.70 28.08 -16.67
N THR A 919 -23.55 27.21 -17.68
CA THR A 919 -23.55 27.61 -19.10
C THR A 919 -24.95 28.00 -19.59
N GLN A 920 -26.00 27.36 -19.09
CA GLN A 920 -27.41 27.74 -19.32
C GLN A 920 -27.83 29.04 -18.60
N GLY A 921 -27.00 29.59 -17.70
CA GLY A 921 -27.30 30.80 -16.92
C GLY A 921 -28.14 30.55 -15.66
N ARG A 922 -28.32 29.30 -15.25
CA ARG A 922 -29.01 28.87 -14.03
C ARG A 922 -28.04 28.85 -12.84
N TYR A 923 -27.52 30.02 -12.50
CA TYR A 923 -26.41 30.14 -11.56
C TYR A 923 -26.71 29.68 -10.13
N ASP A 924 -27.95 29.85 -9.65
CA ASP A 924 -28.33 29.47 -8.28
C ASP A 924 -28.34 27.94 -8.08
N GLU A 925 -28.72 27.19 -9.11
CA GLU A 925 -28.69 25.73 -9.11
C GLU A 925 -27.24 25.22 -9.23
N ALA A 926 -26.45 25.85 -10.11
CA ALA A 926 -25.02 25.57 -10.22
C ALA A 926 -24.27 25.83 -8.90
N GLU A 927 -24.57 26.92 -8.21
CA GLU A 927 -24.01 27.26 -6.89
C GLU A 927 -24.35 26.19 -5.85
N THR A 928 -25.63 25.79 -5.78
CA THR A 928 -26.10 24.78 -4.82
C THR A 928 -25.32 23.47 -4.98
N ILE A 929 -25.11 23.03 -6.22
CA ILE A 929 -24.37 21.80 -6.50
C ILE A 929 -22.86 21.99 -6.26
N ARG A 930 -22.26 23.10 -6.71
CA ARG A 930 -20.81 23.39 -6.52
C ARG A 930 -20.41 23.50 -5.07
N VAL A 931 -21.25 24.10 -4.21
CA VAL A 931 -21.01 24.13 -2.76
C VAL A 931 -21.00 22.72 -2.18
N LYS A 932 -21.95 21.87 -2.58
CA LYS A 932 -22.00 20.47 -2.13
C LYS A 932 -20.80 19.65 -2.62
N VAL A 933 -20.41 19.79 -3.88
CA VAL A 933 -19.20 19.16 -4.46
C VAL A 933 -17.95 19.58 -3.69
N LEU A 934 -17.82 20.86 -3.38
CA LEU A 934 -16.68 21.39 -2.62
C LEU A 934 -16.62 20.81 -1.20
N GLU A 935 -17.76 20.72 -0.50
CA GLU A 935 -17.81 20.10 0.84
C GLU A 935 -17.40 18.62 0.79
N LEU A 936 -17.90 17.87 -0.20
CA LEU A 936 -17.57 16.46 -0.38
C LEU A 936 -16.08 16.25 -0.73
N ARG A 937 -15.53 16.99 -1.70
CA ARG A 937 -14.11 16.91 -2.07
C ARG A 937 -13.19 17.35 -0.94
N ARG A 938 -13.56 18.40 -0.18
CA ARG A 938 -12.79 18.82 1.00
C ARG A 938 -12.77 17.75 2.08
N LYS A 939 -13.90 17.07 2.32
CA LYS A 939 -13.97 15.96 3.28
C LYS A 939 -13.12 14.76 2.83
N ALA A 940 -13.19 14.40 1.56
CA ALA A 940 -12.56 13.20 1.03
C ALA A 940 -11.05 13.36 0.74
N LEU A 941 -10.65 14.49 0.16
CA LEU A 941 -9.31 14.69 -0.41
C LEU A 941 -8.49 15.76 0.33
N GLY A 942 -9.14 16.54 1.21
CA GLY A 942 -8.52 17.68 1.88
C GLY A 942 -8.52 18.94 1.01
N GLU A 943 -8.00 20.03 1.58
CA GLU A 943 -8.11 21.38 1.01
C GLU A 943 -7.06 21.68 -0.07
N GLU A 944 -5.92 20.99 -0.05
CA GLU A 944 -4.81 21.21 -0.99
C GLU A 944 -4.86 20.28 -2.21
N HIS A 945 -5.83 19.37 -2.28
CA HIS A 945 -5.97 18.45 -3.43
C HIS A 945 -6.37 19.21 -4.70
N PRO A 946 -5.79 18.90 -5.88
CA PRO A 946 -6.10 19.55 -7.15
C PRO A 946 -7.61 19.67 -7.44
N ASP A 947 -8.38 18.59 -7.27
CA ASP A 947 -9.83 18.61 -7.52
C ASP A 947 -10.62 19.53 -6.57
N THR A 948 -10.20 19.63 -5.30
CA THR A 948 -10.80 20.55 -4.33
C THR A 948 -10.51 21.99 -4.73
N ILE A 949 -9.28 22.27 -5.19
CA ILE A 949 -8.87 23.59 -5.69
C ILE A 949 -9.63 23.95 -6.97
N SER A 950 -9.81 23.00 -7.90
CA SER A 950 -10.61 23.20 -9.11
C SER A 950 -12.07 23.50 -8.79
N SER A 951 -12.66 22.79 -7.83
CA SER A 951 -14.04 23.06 -7.37
C SER A 951 -14.20 24.45 -6.76
N LEU A 952 -13.19 24.94 -6.03
CA LEU A 952 -13.15 26.33 -5.55
C LEU A 952 -13.10 27.33 -6.73
N ALA A 953 -12.27 27.06 -7.73
CA ALA A 953 -12.16 27.91 -8.91
C ALA A 953 -13.49 27.98 -9.70
N ASP A 954 -14.18 26.85 -9.81
CA ASP A 954 -15.50 26.75 -10.44
C ASP A 954 -16.55 27.55 -9.66
N LEU A 955 -16.62 27.37 -8.35
CA LEU A 955 -17.54 28.15 -7.51
C LEU A 955 -17.28 29.67 -7.65
N ALA A 956 -16.02 30.10 -7.67
CA ALA A 956 -15.68 31.49 -7.90
C ALA A 956 -16.12 32.00 -9.28
N THR A 957 -16.11 31.14 -10.28
CA THR A 957 -16.59 31.44 -11.63
C THR A 957 -18.12 31.62 -11.66
N THR A 958 -18.86 30.81 -10.90
CA THR A 958 -20.32 31.02 -10.71
C THR A 958 -20.60 32.35 -10.02
N TYR A 959 -19.90 32.68 -8.93
CA TYR A 959 -20.06 33.98 -8.26
C TYR A 959 -19.72 35.16 -9.16
N HIS A 960 -18.68 35.04 -9.99
CA HIS A 960 -18.36 36.06 -10.99
C HIS A 960 -19.51 36.24 -11.99
N ALA A 961 -20.09 35.14 -12.48
CA ALA A 961 -21.21 35.17 -13.42
C ALA A 961 -22.51 35.76 -12.81
N GLN A 962 -22.74 35.54 -11.51
CA GLN A 962 -23.83 36.16 -10.73
C GLN A 962 -23.59 37.65 -10.43
N GLY A 963 -22.41 38.20 -10.73
CA GLY A 963 -22.03 39.57 -10.36
C GLY A 963 -21.62 39.75 -8.89
N ARG A 964 -21.44 38.65 -8.13
CA ARG A 964 -20.93 38.62 -6.76
C ARG A 964 -19.40 38.68 -6.75
N TYR A 965 -18.85 39.78 -7.27
CA TYR A 965 -17.41 39.94 -7.48
C TYR A 965 -16.59 39.88 -6.17
N ASP A 966 -17.15 40.34 -5.05
CA ASP A 966 -16.52 40.27 -3.73
C ASP A 966 -16.17 38.84 -3.29
N GLU A 967 -17.14 37.94 -3.48
CA GLU A 967 -17.02 36.55 -3.08
C GLU A 967 -16.13 35.78 -4.06
N ALA A 968 -16.28 36.07 -5.36
CA ALA A 968 -15.43 35.52 -6.41
C ALA A 968 -13.95 35.90 -6.21
N GLU A 969 -13.66 37.16 -5.86
CA GLU A 969 -12.30 37.65 -5.58
C GLU A 969 -11.68 36.91 -4.38
N THR A 970 -12.43 36.79 -3.28
CA THR A 970 -11.97 36.09 -2.07
C THR A 970 -11.57 34.64 -2.36
N ILE A 971 -12.40 33.92 -3.13
CA ILE A 971 -12.11 32.53 -3.49
C ILE A 971 -10.96 32.46 -4.52
N ARG A 972 -10.91 33.33 -5.52
CA ARG A 972 -9.82 33.35 -6.53
C ARG A 972 -8.46 33.63 -5.91
N VAL A 973 -8.37 34.49 -4.89
CA VAL A 973 -7.13 34.71 -4.11
C VAL A 973 -6.71 33.41 -3.43
N LYS A 974 -7.64 32.73 -2.75
CA LYS A 974 -7.35 31.44 -2.09
C LYS A 974 -6.89 30.36 -3.08
N VAL A 975 -7.56 30.24 -4.22
CA VAL A 975 -7.18 29.30 -5.30
C VAL A 975 -5.78 29.61 -5.82
N LEU A 976 -5.45 30.89 -6.01
CA LEU A 976 -4.13 31.31 -6.47
C LEU A 976 -3.03 30.94 -5.46
N GLU A 977 -3.25 31.19 -4.16
CA GLU A 977 -2.30 30.80 -3.11
C GLU A 977 -2.08 29.29 -3.05
N LEU A 978 -3.17 28.50 -3.12
CA LEU A 978 -3.11 27.04 -3.12
C LEU A 978 -2.38 26.50 -4.36
N ARG A 979 -2.70 27.00 -5.56
CA ARG A 979 -2.03 26.58 -6.81
C ARG A 979 -0.56 27.02 -6.85
N ARG A 980 -0.21 28.20 -6.34
CA ARG A 980 1.19 28.61 -6.19
C ARG A 980 1.97 27.67 -5.27
N LYS A 981 1.38 27.29 -4.14
CA LYS A 981 2.01 26.37 -3.19
C LYS A 981 2.17 24.96 -3.77
N ALA A 982 1.15 24.47 -4.48
CA ALA A 982 1.13 23.11 -5.00
C ALA A 982 1.88 22.93 -6.33
N LEU A 983 1.79 23.90 -7.24
CA LEU A 983 2.21 23.77 -8.64
C LEU A 983 3.30 24.79 -9.04
N GLY A 984 3.61 25.77 -8.19
CA GLY A 984 4.53 26.86 -8.52
C GLY A 984 3.89 28.04 -9.25
N GLU A 985 4.66 29.12 -9.46
CA GLU A 985 4.15 30.38 -10.04
C GLU A 985 3.88 30.30 -11.56
N GLU A 986 4.67 29.52 -12.30
CA GLU A 986 4.63 29.47 -13.76
C GLU A 986 3.68 28.40 -14.31
N HIS A 987 3.13 27.55 -13.45
CA HIS A 987 2.21 26.49 -13.86
C HIS A 987 0.98 27.06 -14.60
N PRO A 988 0.54 26.47 -15.73
CA PRO A 988 -0.56 26.99 -16.53
C PRO A 988 -1.84 27.30 -15.74
N ASP A 989 -2.18 26.48 -14.76
CA ASP A 989 -3.36 26.69 -13.91
C ASP A 989 -3.16 27.83 -12.88
N THR A 990 -1.93 28.05 -12.41
CA THR A 990 -1.59 29.21 -11.56
C THR A 990 -1.72 30.49 -12.38
N VAL A 991 -1.20 30.49 -13.61
CA VAL A 991 -1.33 31.59 -14.57
C VAL A 991 -2.80 31.85 -14.94
N ARG A 992 -3.60 30.79 -15.16
CA ARG A 992 -5.04 30.92 -15.39
C ARG A 992 -5.75 31.56 -14.20
N SER A 993 -5.46 31.10 -12.99
CA SER A 993 -6.05 31.64 -11.75
C SER A 993 -5.70 33.12 -11.55
N MET A 994 -4.48 33.49 -11.92
CA MET A 994 -4.03 34.87 -11.98
C MET A 994 -4.87 35.70 -12.97
N ALA A 995 -5.01 35.22 -14.20
CA ALA A 995 -5.83 35.90 -15.22
C ALA A 995 -7.29 36.04 -14.77
N ASP A 996 -7.86 34.99 -14.17
CA ASP A 996 -9.21 35.00 -13.61
C ASP A 996 -9.35 36.04 -12.48
N LEU A 997 -8.43 36.09 -11.54
CA LEU A 997 -8.45 37.10 -10.48
C LEU A 997 -8.41 38.52 -11.07
N ALA A 998 -7.54 38.76 -12.06
CA ALA A 998 -7.44 40.04 -12.75
C ALA A 998 -8.75 40.43 -13.46
N MET A 999 -9.42 39.48 -14.12
CA MET A 999 -10.74 39.71 -14.74
C MET A 999 -11.80 40.11 -13.70
N THR A 1000 -11.81 39.50 -12.52
CA THR A 1000 -12.75 39.86 -11.43
C THR A 1000 -12.47 41.25 -10.87
N CYS A 1001 -11.20 41.59 -10.63
CA CYS A 1001 -10.79 42.92 -10.18
C CYS A 1001 -11.16 44.02 -11.20
N ASN A 1002 -11.02 43.73 -12.49
CA ASN A 1002 -11.43 44.64 -13.58
C ASN A 1002 -12.95 44.84 -13.61
N ALA A 1003 -13.74 43.76 -13.54
CA ALA A 1003 -15.20 43.84 -13.50
C ALA A 1003 -15.71 44.68 -12.30
N ARG A 1004 -14.92 44.74 -11.22
CA ARG A 1004 -15.17 45.54 -10.02
C ARG A 1004 -14.73 47.01 -10.11
N GLY A 1005 -13.94 47.37 -11.12
CA GLY A 1005 -13.42 48.73 -11.32
C GLY A 1005 -12.28 49.14 -10.37
N ARG A 1006 -11.56 48.19 -9.76
CA ARG A 1006 -10.38 48.46 -8.91
C ARG A 1006 -9.09 48.15 -9.67
N TRP A 1007 -8.44 49.19 -10.21
CA TRP A 1007 -7.11 49.08 -10.86
C TRP A 1007 -5.91 49.10 -9.90
N ASN A 1008 -6.15 49.31 -8.59
CA ASN A 1008 -5.10 49.47 -7.58
C ASN A 1008 -4.94 48.22 -6.68
N TYR A 1009 -4.97 47.01 -7.24
CA TYR A 1009 -4.47 45.84 -6.51
C TYR A 1009 -2.95 45.78 -6.70
N ASP A 1010 -2.22 45.71 -5.59
CA ASP A 1010 -0.81 46.02 -5.43
C ASP A 1010 0.09 45.43 -6.53
N SER A 1011 0.75 46.29 -7.32
CA SER A 1011 1.69 45.96 -8.40
C SER A 1011 3.00 45.30 -7.90
N ARG A 1012 3.03 44.87 -6.63
CA ARG A 1012 4.14 44.19 -5.97
C ARG A 1012 4.01 42.67 -5.97
N HIS A 1013 2.83 42.12 -6.28
CA HIS A 1013 2.57 40.66 -6.30
C HIS A 1013 2.56 40.07 -7.72
N TRP A 1014 2.83 40.90 -8.72
CA TRP A 1014 2.83 40.55 -10.13
C TRP A 1014 4.20 40.84 -10.71
N ASN A 1015 4.92 39.81 -11.14
CA ASN A 1015 6.07 40.03 -12.03
C ASN A 1015 5.55 40.77 -13.27
N GLN A 1016 6.15 41.92 -13.60
CA GLN A 1016 5.65 42.81 -14.66
C GLN A 1016 5.47 42.08 -16.00
N GLY A 1017 6.29 41.06 -16.30
CA GLY A 1017 6.15 40.21 -17.49
C GLY A 1017 4.89 39.33 -17.49
N ILE A 1018 4.51 38.76 -16.34
CA ILE A 1018 3.34 37.89 -16.19
C ILE A 1018 2.05 38.71 -16.25
N LEU A 1019 2.05 39.93 -15.69
CA LEU A 1019 0.92 40.85 -15.83
C LEU A 1019 0.70 41.25 -17.30
N ILE A 1020 1.79 41.48 -18.06
CA ILE A 1020 1.72 41.82 -19.49
C ILE A 1020 1.24 40.62 -20.32
N LEU A 1021 1.67 39.39 -20.01
CA LEU A 1021 1.18 38.16 -20.67
C LEU A 1021 -0.28 37.87 -20.35
N ALA A 1022 -0.69 38.00 -19.09
CA ALA A 1022 -2.09 37.83 -18.66
C ALA A 1022 -3.01 38.90 -19.29
N LEU A 1023 -2.55 40.15 -19.36
CA LEU A 1023 -3.26 41.23 -20.07
C LEU A 1023 -3.30 40.99 -21.58
N GLY A 1024 -2.23 40.45 -22.17
CA GLY A 1024 -2.16 40.06 -23.58
C GLY A 1024 -3.14 38.95 -23.94
N LEU A 1025 -3.25 37.92 -23.10
CA LEU A 1025 -4.22 36.82 -23.25
C LEU A 1025 -5.66 37.30 -23.04
N ALA A 1026 -5.93 38.13 -22.03
CA ALA A 1026 -7.25 38.72 -21.81
C ALA A 1026 -7.68 39.63 -22.98
N LEU A 1027 -6.76 40.41 -23.53
CA LEU A 1027 -7.00 41.22 -24.73
C LEU A 1027 -7.25 40.34 -25.96
N TRP A 1028 -6.44 39.30 -26.19
CA TRP A 1028 -6.60 38.37 -27.30
C TRP A 1028 -7.95 37.64 -27.27
N TYR A 1029 -8.36 37.12 -26.11
CA TYR A 1029 -9.66 36.45 -25.92
C TYR A 1029 -10.85 37.41 -26.15
N SER A 1030 -10.73 38.66 -25.68
CA SER A 1030 -11.75 39.69 -25.89
C SER A 1030 -11.90 40.09 -27.37
N THR A 1031 -10.79 40.13 -28.12
CA THR A 1031 -10.80 40.41 -29.56
C THR A 1031 -11.34 39.25 -30.39
N ASN A 1032 -11.09 37.99 -30.01
CA ASN A 1032 -11.62 36.83 -30.72
C ASN A 1032 -13.14 36.66 -30.55
N ARG A 1033 -13.69 37.01 -29.37
CA ARG A 1033 -15.14 37.02 -29.13
C ARG A 1033 -15.87 38.10 -29.94
N LEU A 1034 -15.21 39.22 -30.22
CA LEU A 1034 -15.73 40.26 -31.12
C LEU A 1034 -15.67 39.83 -32.59
N HIS A 1035 -14.68 39.03 -32.98
CA HIS A 1035 -14.58 38.50 -34.35
C HIS A 1035 -15.63 37.41 -34.63
N GLN A 1036 -15.91 36.52 -33.68
CA GLN A 1036 -16.99 35.51 -33.82
C GLN A 1036 -18.41 36.11 -33.79
N ARG A 1037 -18.62 37.27 -33.17
CA ARG A 1037 -19.91 38.00 -33.27
C ARG A 1037 -20.06 38.82 -34.56
N SER A 1038 -19.02 38.91 -35.38
CA SER A 1038 -19.02 39.64 -36.66
C SER A 1038 -18.97 38.75 -37.90
N ARG A 1039 -19.08 37.42 -37.75
CA ARG A 1039 -19.24 36.46 -38.84
C ARG A 1039 -20.57 35.75 -38.78
#